data_AF-E0IEF1-F1
#
_entry.id   AF-E0IEF1-F1
#
_cell.length_a   1.000
_cell.length_b   1.000
_cell.length_c   1.000
_cell.angle_alpha   90.00
_cell.angle_beta   90.00
_cell.angle_gamma   90.00
#
_symmetry.space_group_name_H-M   'P 1'
#
loop_
_entity.id
_entity.type
_entity.pdbx_description
1 polymer ?
#
loop_
_entity_poly.entity_id
_entity_poly.type
_entity_poly.pdbx_seq_one_letter_code
_entity_poly.pdbx_strand_id
1 'polypeptide(L)'
;MKKWIKYGVITITASSLVLNTAPLITPQSVEAATIEKTLSSQFVGLKANATLSIRDAQFLMQEKGRVLTFTVSINNNGNSSIDLIDYWLRVKTKSGKSFKATVIDSQKDITSIPAKSSKYLTYYAVVDSSTKVSDLQFEIIKWDFSMPNYERQLGVIKASSKETNKVAAFKDKTMIYGSSKIRSAIKQAFITKDSTSAYITINVLLENAGLNTTDLSNMRFYIQTESNSVYKVSASELEQATIQPKERKIATLNVKLPLQVASKPLALVVALNDDASKLLLPAGEFILPALTSAPVTAVGGSRSVYLNGQPVTTSVAPTTVVDQESESTTDKSVSLEFQLLNKGSEALKMPDLEFYLKTKSNVNYPLTFTKDESKLIPGIKKTLTLTGEIPGNVKVEDCELIVRTAATDKDLGYVVGSYKTTSTEVIKEGTISSTFTYDTTYSVKLNGIQRTPMEDSDMLVADIAVTNTSKVSKKVPTISGYFLVNGVQVENESKLVALDDTITIGPGETYNYIVYTSVPYTTTISKIGFVATEPVKDKPARKLYQFSGQAVNTVPVYQKNNPYKITNTGKHATVQLIRNSILKNDSSSVFYAEFVIQNKESRLANLAKLGAYLKDKNGQIVPITFATMKDKVMPNGKVLMSAWAALPSGFDQTAYGLFIGQSVETAPAQGATTAQSVIIKPVNYQLGKEEATTNTTLQHVSFASYDLSIQKARAELQVNGGFNVEGIQLKMEYTLSKDTQYDFVAGEHKVMLEFINNDNKKATYTKTFNLMAVEGAQGELLKEGTAIPLTVLFNDTQVQSQINDYDSYTLNVYDVFQNAKILVGSKKLSWFVEG
;
A
#
# COMPACT_ATOMS: atom_id res chain seq x y z
N MET A 1 -18.58 39.33 -71.49
CA MET A 1 -19.79 40.07 -71.08
C MET A 1 -19.41 40.99 -69.93
N LYS A 2 -19.61 42.32 -70.10
CA LYS A 2 -19.60 43.46 -69.14
C LYS A 2 -18.43 43.55 -68.10
N LYS A 3 -17.43 44.44 -68.22
CA LYS A 3 -17.33 45.93 -68.19
C LYS A 3 -17.07 46.54 -66.78
N TRP A 4 -16.05 47.44 -66.75
CA TRP A 4 -15.81 48.64 -65.91
C TRP A 4 -14.87 48.48 -64.70
N ILE A 5 -13.66 49.08 -64.65
CA ILE A 5 -13.19 50.50 -64.56
C ILE A 5 -13.64 51.23 -63.27
N LYS A 6 -12.65 51.62 -62.44
CA LYS A 6 -12.34 52.95 -61.83
C LYS A 6 -11.59 52.74 -60.50
N TYR A 7 -10.36 53.24 -60.34
CA TYR A 7 -9.99 54.59 -59.86
C TYR A 7 -10.65 55.01 -58.53
N GLY A 8 -9.81 55.17 -57.51
CA GLY A 8 -9.68 56.48 -56.86
C GLY A 8 -10.11 56.62 -55.39
N VAL A 9 -9.25 57.36 -54.68
CA VAL A 9 -9.55 58.30 -53.59
C VAL A 9 -9.58 57.72 -52.16
N ILE A 10 -8.45 57.95 -51.48
CA ILE A 10 -8.34 58.03 -50.03
C ILE A 10 -8.70 59.47 -49.65
N THR A 11 -9.72 59.64 -48.81
CA THR A 11 -10.10 60.93 -48.23
C THR A 11 -9.74 60.98 -46.75
N ILE A 12 -9.22 62.14 -46.40
CA ILE A 12 -8.69 62.65 -45.13
C ILE A 12 -9.81 62.98 -44.15
N THR A 13 -9.60 62.71 -42.86
CA THR A 13 -10.07 63.58 -41.74
C THR A 13 -9.13 63.33 -40.55
N ALA A 14 -8.06 64.10 -40.43
CA ALA A 14 -7.97 65.38 -39.71
C ALA A 14 -8.19 65.24 -38.20
N SER A 15 -7.09 65.28 -37.45
CA SER A 15 -7.02 65.85 -36.10
C SER A 15 -5.84 66.81 -36.08
N SER A 16 -6.13 68.03 -35.63
CA SER A 16 -5.38 69.26 -35.82
C SER A 16 -4.19 69.42 -34.88
N LEU A 17 -3.20 70.15 -35.40
CA LEU A 17 -1.99 70.74 -34.81
C LEU A 17 -2.14 71.25 -33.37
N VAL A 18 -1.02 71.25 -32.60
CA VAL A 18 -0.26 72.47 -32.20
C VAL A 18 1.21 72.13 -31.84
N LEU A 19 2.13 72.59 -32.69
CA LEU A 19 3.47 73.18 -32.48
C LEU A 19 4.35 72.76 -31.27
N ASN A 20 5.55 72.19 -31.54
CA ASN A 20 6.81 72.89 -31.27
C ASN A 20 8.07 72.22 -31.87
N THR A 21 8.94 73.09 -32.38
CA THR A 21 10.34 72.98 -32.88
C THR A 21 11.14 71.67 -32.68
N ALA A 22 11.61 71.10 -33.80
CA ALA A 22 12.71 70.13 -33.83
C ALA A 22 13.92 70.71 -34.60
N PRO A 23 15.17 70.48 -34.15
CA PRO A 23 16.37 71.02 -34.78
C PRO A 23 16.70 70.35 -36.12
N LEU A 24 17.36 71.11 -37.00
CA LEU A 24 17.95 70.62 -38.24
C LEU A 24 18.89 69.43 -37.97
N ILE A 25 18.53 68.26 -38.51
CA ILE A 25 19.44 67.11 -38.63
C ILE A 25 20.12 67.22 -40.00
N THR A 26 21.41 67.52 -40.00
CA THR A 26 22.28 67.36 -41.17
C THR A 26 22.27 65.90 -41.63
N PRO A 27 22.13 65.59 -42.93
CA PRO A 27 22.21 64.22 -43.40
C PRO A 27 23.62 63.67 -43.17
N GLN A 28 23.76 62.70 -42.24
CA GLN A 28 24.97 61.90 -42.10
C GLN A 28 25.10 61.02 -43.34
N SER A 29 26.24 61.14 -44.01
CA SER A 29 26.69 60.21 -45.03
C SER A 29 26.67 58.79 -44.47
N VAL A 30 25.88 57.91 -45.08
CA VAL A 30 25.92 56.47 -44.79
C VAL A 30 27.20 55.94 -45.43
N GLU A 31 28.28 55.82 -44.64
CA GLU A 31 29.42 55.00 -45.02
C GLU A 31 28.94 53.57 -45.22
N ALA A 32 29.24 53.01 -46.40
CA ALA A 32 29.01 51.61 -46.68
C ALA A 32 29.75 50.75 -45.64
N ALA A 33 29.01 49.94 -44.89
CA ALA A 33 29.57 49.03 -43.91
C ALA A 33 30.56 48.06 -44.60
N THR A 34 31.86 48.27 -44.38
CA THR A 34 32.90 47.30 -44.75
C THR A 34 32.61 45.98 -44.05
N ILE A 35 32.41 44.91 -44.83
CA ILE A 35 32.24 43.55 -44.30
C ILE A 35 33.53 43.16 -43.56
N GLU A 36 33.50 43.19 -42.23
CA GLU A 36 34.63 42.74 -41.40
C GLU A 36 34.89 41.23 -41.64
N LYS A 37 36.14 40.88 -41.92
CA LYS A 37 36.55 39.48 -42.12
C LYS A 37 36.70 38.78 -40.76
N THR A 38 36.03 37.64 -40.58
CA THR A 38 36.21 36.78 -39.40
C THR A 38 37.52 36.00 -39.46
N LEU A 39 37.92 35.35 -38.36
CA LEU A 39 39.14 34.52 -38.35
C LEU A 39 39.11 33.44 -39.44
N SER A 40 37.96 32.77 -39.60
CA SER A 40 37.80 31.64 -40.51
C SER A 40 37.67 32.01 -41.98
N SER A 41 37.39 33.29 -42.31
CA SER A 41 37.32 33.77 -43.71
C SER A 41 38.65 34.28 -44.25
N GLN A 42 39.67 34.38 -43.40
CA GLN A 42 41.03 34.77 -43.76
C GLN A 42 41.89 33.52 -44.01
N PHE A 43 42.81 33.63 -44.95
CA PHE A 43 43.78 32.58 -45.25
C PHE A 43 45.15 33.15 -45.58
N VAL A 44 46.20 32.40 -45.26
CA VAL A 44 47.60 32.69 -45.59
C VAL A 44 48.13 31.55 -46.46
N GLY A 45 48.82 31.90 -47.54
CA GLY A 45 49.46 30.91 -48.41
C GLY A 45 50.73 30.33 -47.76
N LEU A 46 50.82 29.01 -47.69
CA LEU A 46 52.04 28.30 -47.26
C LEU A 46 52.97 27.99 -48.45
N LYS A 47 52.36 27.67 -49.60
CA LYS A 47 52.93 27.45 -50.94
C LYS A 47 51.88 27.86 -51.99
N ALA A 48 52.22 27.86 -53.28
CA ALA A 48 51.33 28.28 -54.37
C ALA A 48 49.92 27.63 -54.34
N ASN A 49 49.81 26.36 -53.96
CA ASN A 49 48.55 25.61 -53.90
C ASN A 49 48.18 25.16 -52.48
N ALA A 50 48.68 25.85 -51.46
CA ALA A 50 48.48 25.47 -50.07
C ALA A 50 48.10 26.66 -49.20
N THR A 51 47.02 26.54 -48.43
CA THR A 51 46.50 27.62 -47.61
C THR A 51 46.29 27.19 -46.16
N LEU A 52 46.42 28.14 -45.25
CA LEU A 52 46.20 28.01 -43.81
C LEU A 52 45.14 29.03 -43.37
N SER A 53 44.15 28.59 -42.59
CA SER A 53 43.18 29.46 -41.91
C SER A 53 43.07 29.14 -40.43
N ILE A 54 42.63 30.10 -39.61
CA ILE A 54 42.40 29.94 -38.17
C ILE A 54 40.91 29.90 -37.89
N ARG A 55 40.47 29.02 -36.99
CA ARG A 55 39.08 28.93 -36.53
C ARG A 55 38.99 28.44 -35.09
N ASP A 56 37.80 28.53 -34.52
CA ASP A 56 37.48 27.96 -33.22
C ASP A 56 38.42 28.38 -32.08
N ALA A 57 38.79 29.66 -32.04
CA ALA A 57 39.47 30.23 -30.88
C ALA A 57 38.52 30.19 -29.66
N GLN A 58 38.96 29.59 -28.56
CA GLN A 58 38.19 29.38 -27.33
C GLN A 58 39.07 29.60 -26.11
N PHE A 59 38.46 29.96 -24.98
CA PHE A 59 39.17 30.29 -23.75
C PHE A 59 38.63 29.53 -22.54
N LEU A 60 39.53 29.20 -21.61
CA LEU A 60 39.18 28.72 -20.27
C LEU A 60 40.21 29.24 -19.26
N MET A 61 39.74 29.86 -18.18
CA MET A 61 40.62 30.27 -17.09
C MET A 61 41.07 29.06 -16.28
N GLN A 62 42.37 28.95 -16.01
CA GLN A 62 43.00 27.87 -15.24
C GLN A 62 44.05 28.45 -14.28
N GLU A 63 44.57 27.62 -13.37
CA GLU A 63 45.57 28.04 -12.37
C GLU A 63 46.83 28.66 -13.00
N LYS A 64 47.28 28.14 -14.14
CA LYS A 64 48.46 28.63 -14.87
C LYS A 64 48.20 29.90 -15.70
N GLY A 65 46.96 30.39 -15.73
CA GLY A 65 46.52 31.51 -16.56
C GLY A 65 45.37 31.14 -17.49
N ARG A 66 45.05 32.03 -18.43
CA ARG A 66 43.94 31.81 -19.37
C ARG A 66 44.43 31.02 -20.58
N VAL A 67 43.93 29.80 -20.74
CA VAL A 67 44.32 28.95 -21.87
C VAL A 67 43.47 29.30 -23.09
N LEU A 68 44.15 29.70 -24.16
CA LEU A 68 43.61 29.84 -25.50
C LEU A 68 43.81 28.52 -26.24
N THR A 69 42.75 27.98 -26.83
CA THR A 69 42.82 26.89 -27.81
C THR A 69 42.24 27.37 -29.13
N PHE A 70 42.87 27.02 -30.24
CA PHE A 70 42.39 27.38 -31.58
C PHE A 70 42.77 26.30 -32.59
N THR A 71 42.00 26.20 -33.67
CA THR A 71 42.23 25.22 -34.72
C THR A 71 42.83 25.89 -35.96
N VAL A 72 43.91 25.29 -36.46
CA VAL A 72 44.56 25.62 -37.72
C VAL A 72 44.05 24.64 -38.78
N SER A 73 43.41 25.16 -39.83
CA SER A 73 42.96 24.38 -40.97
C SER A 73 43.94 24.57 -42.12
N ILE A 74 44.63 23.52 -42.52
CA ILE A 74 45.59 23.52 -43.63
C ILE A 74 44.99 22.74 -44.79
N ASN A 75 44.89 23.37 -45.96
CA ASN A 75 44.43 22.75 -47.20
C ASN A 75 45.57 22.70 -48.22
N ASN A 76 45.95 21.49 -48.64
CA ASN A 76 46.95 21.24 -49.67
C ASN A 76 46.27 20.80 -50.96
N ASN A 77 46.03 21.76 -51.85
CA ASN A 77 45.53 21.48 -53.20
C ASN A 77 46.66 21.20 -54.21
N GLY A 78 47.91 21.16 -53.75
CA GLY A 78 49.08 20.83 -54.58
C GLY A 78 49.16 19.35 -54.95
N ASN A 79 50.19 19.02 -55.73
CA ASN A 79 50.49 17.65 -56.17
C ASN A 79 51.61 16.99 -55.34
N SER A 80 52.15 17.67 -54.32
CA SER A 80 53.19 17.16 -53.43
C SER A 80 52.84 17.41 -51.95
N SER A 81 53.45 16.65 -51.05
CA SER A 81 53.28 16.83 -49.61
C SER A 81 53.85 18.18 -49.15
N ILE A 82 53.26 18.74 -48.09
CA ILE A 82 53.80 19.90 -47.38
C ILE A 82 54.41 19.40 -46.08
N ASP A 83 55.69 19.67 -45.88
CA ASP A 83 56.33 19.52 -44.59
C ASP A 83 55.91 20.66 -43.65
N LEU A 84 55.46 20.33 -42.44
CA LEU A 84 55.03 21.28 -41.42
C LEU A 84 56.15 21.67 -40.46
N ILE A 85 57.30 20.97 -40.46
CA ILE A 85 58.44 21.27 -39.58
C ILE A 85 58.98 22.68 -39.82
N ASP A 86 58.91 23.13 -41.08
CA ASP A 86 59.33 24.47 -41.50
C ASP A 86 58.40 25.59 -40.99
N TYR A 87 57.21 25.28 -40.48
CA TYR A 87 56.16 26.25 -40.21
C TYR A 87 55.75 26.25 -38.74
N TRP A 88 55.49 27.44 -38.20
CA TRP A 88 54.98 27.58 -36.84
C TRP A 88 54.13 28.83 -36.69
N LEU A 89 53.43 28.94 -35.55
CA LEU A 89 52.51 30.03 -35.27
C LEU A 89 52.92 30.81 -34.02
N ARG A 90 52.87 32.13 -34.12
CA ARG A 90 53.00 33.05 -32.99
C ARG A 90 51.69 33.77 -32.77
N VAL A 91 51.14 33.68 -31.56
CA VAL A 91 49.95 34.45 -31.18
C VAL A 91 50.41 35.79 -30.62
N LYS A 92 49.82 36.88 -31.09
CA LYS A 92 50.04 38.21 -30.52
C LYS A 92 48.72 38.87 -30.13
N THR A 93 48.79 39.78 -29.17
CA THR A 93 47.72 40.77 -28.96
C THR A 93 47.88 41.95 -29.91
N LYS A 94 46.82 42.74 -30.12
CA LYS A 94 46.87 44.04 -30.80
C LYS A 94 47.85 45.02 -30.14
N SER A 95 48.13 44.86 -28.85
CA SER A 95 49.16 45.61 -28.11
C SER A 95 50.59 45.13 -28.36
N GLY A 96 50.80 44.06 -29.14
CA GLY A 96 52.12 43.55 -29.53
C GLY A 96 52.71 42.46 -28.64
N LYS A 97 52.06 42.10 -27.52
CA LYS A 97 52.53 41.03 -26.63
C LYS A 97 52.44 39.67 -27.34
N SER A 98 53.49 38.86 -27.26
CA SER A 98 53.60 37.57 -27.95
C SER A 98 53.44 36.39 -27.01
N PHE A 99 52.77 35.34 -27.49
CA PHE A 99 52.54 34.08 -26.80
C PHE A 99 52.92 32.91 -27.72
N LYS A 100 53.62 31.92 -27.17
CA LYS A 100 54.02 30.72 -27.90
C LYS A 100 52.80 29.80 -28.06
N ALA A 101 52.48 29.45 -29.31
CA ALA A 101 51.49 28.43 -29.60
C ALA A 101 52.17 27.05 -29.68
N THR A 102 51.52 26.04 -29.13
CA THR A 102 51.99 24.64 -29.12
C THR A 102 50.89 23.75 -29.67
N VAL A 103 51.23 22.83 -30.57
CA VAL A 103 50.29 21.80 -31.04
C VAL A 103 49.96 20.83 -29.91
N ILE A 104 48.74 20.31 -29.86
CA ILE A 104 48.37 19.31 -28.86
C ILE A 104 49.14 18.00 -29.06
N ASP A 105 49.39 17.27 -27.97
CA ASP A 105 50.27 16.10 -27.99
C ASP A 105 49.79 15.01 -28.97
N SER A 106 48.49 14.75 -29.00
CA SER A 106 47.86 13.77 -29.91
C SER A 106 48.00 14.10 -31.40
N GLN A 107 48.50 15.28 -31.75
CA GLN A 107 48.70 15.75 -33.12
C GLN A 107 50.13 16.18 -33.42
N LYS A 108 51.08 16.05 -32.46
CA LYS A 108 52.47 16.50 -32.62
C LYS A 108 53.24 15.75 -33.71
N ASP A 109 52.86 14.49 -33.95
CA ASP A 109 53.50 13.62 -34.93
C ASP A 109 52.98 13.87 -36.36
N ILE A 110 52.00 14.76 -36.53
CA ILE A 110 51.53 15.20 -37.85
C ILE A 110 52.56 16.22 -38.38
N THR A 111 53.62 15.71 -38.99
CA THR A 111 54.71 16.50 -39.56
C THR A 111 54.50 16.85 -41.03
N SER A 112 53.52 16.27 -41.71
CA SER A 112 53.24 16.62 -43.11
C SER A 112 51.77 16.51 -43.52
N ILE A 113 51.39 17.29 -44.53
CA ILE A 113 50.06 17.28 -45.15
C ILE A 113 50.16 16.71 -46.57
N PRO A 114 49.62 15.50 -46.83
CA PRO A 114 49.63 14.89 -48.15
C PRO A 114 49.02 15.77 -49.25
N ALA A 115 49.42 15.53 -50.49
CA ALA A 115 48.82 16.16 -51.66
C ALA A 115 47.30 15.94 -51.70
N LYS A 116 46.55 16.95 -52.19
CA LYS A 116 45.08 16.91 -52.33
C LYS A 116 44.34 16.59 -51.02
N SER A 117 44.87 17.00 -49.88
CA SER A 117 44.30 16.71 -48.57
C SER A 117 44.19 17.94 -47.69
N SER A 118 43.35 17.85 -46.65
CA SER A 118 43.21 18.88 -45.62
C SER A 118 43.33 18.25 -44.23
N LYS A 119 43.91 18.99 -43.29
CA LYS A 119 43.97 18.59 -41.87
C LYS A 119 43.61 19.76 -40.97
N TYR A 120 43.07 19.41 -39.80
CA TYR A 120 42.84 20.31 -38.68
C TYR A 120 43.86 19.99 -37.59
N LEU A 121 44.61 21.01 -37.17
CA LEU A 121 45.58 20.93 -36.08
C LEU A 121 45.15 21.87 -34.97
N THR A 122 45.04 21.36 -33.75
CA THR A 122 44.67 22.11 -32.58
C THR A 122 45.93 22.63 -31.90
N TYR A 123 45.95 23.93 -31.65
CA TYR A 123 47.03 24.61 -30.93
C TYR A 123 46.50 25.21 -29.63
N TYR A 124 47.38 25.33 -28.65
CA TYR A 124 47.09 26.04 -27.41
C TYR A 124 48.20 27.02 -27.04
N ALA A 125 47.82 28.05 -26.28
CA ALA A 125 48.73 29.03 -25.68
C ALA A 125 48.17 29.49 -24.33
N VAL A 126 49.05 29.77 -23.37
CA VAL A 126 48.66 30.44 -22.11
C VAL A 126 48.79 31.94 -22.33
N VAL A 127 47.68 32.66 -22.21
CA VAL A 127 47.59 34.12 -22.42
C VAL A 127 47.19 34.85 -21.14
N ASP A 128 47.20 36.18 -21.18
CA ASP A 128 46.79 36.99 -20.04
C ASP A 128 45.30 36.81 -19.71
N SER A 129 44.96 36.99 -18.43
CA SER A 129 43.60 36.81 -17.94
C SER A 129 42.56 37.69 -18.63
N SER A 130 42.96 38.89 -19.04
CA SER A 130 42.11 39.89 -19.70
C SER A 130 42.01 39.75 -21.21
N THR A 131 42.81 38.89 -21.86
CA THR A 131 42.85 38.76 -23.33
C THR A 131 41.51 38.32 -23.90
N LYS A 132 40.98 39.03 -24.90
CA LYS A 132 39.74 38.65 -25.63
C LYS A 132 40.09 38.12 -27.01
N VAL A 133 39.14 37.41 -27.66
CA VAL A 133 39.32 36.90 -29.03
C VAL A 133 39.64 38.05 -29.98
N SER A 134 38.91 39.16 -29.86
CA SER A 134 39.08 40.36 -30.69
C SER A 134 40.42 41.06 -30.49
N ASP A 135 41.21 40.70 -29.46
CA ASP A 135 42.57 41.22 -29.26
C ASP A 135 43.62 40.40 -30.04
N LEU A 136 43.27 39.21 -30.55
CA LEU A 136 44.23 38.27 -31.10
C LEU A 136 44.60 38.55 -32.55
N GLN A 137 45.87 38.33 -32.85
CA GLN A 137 46.40 38.17 -34.20
C GLN A 137 47.35 36.96 -34.24
N PHE A 138 47.31 36.22 -35.35
CA PHE A 138 48.05 34.99 -35.55
C PHE A 138 49.07 35.21 -36.66
N GLU A 139 50.35 35.24 -36.31
CA GLU A 139 51.45 35.31 -37.28
C GLU A 139 51.81 33.90 -37.74
N ILE A 140 51.83 33.70 -39.04
CA ILE A 140 52.24 32.45 -39.69
C ILE A 140 53.67 32.65 -40.16
N ILE A 141 54.59 31.85 -39.62
CA ILE A 141 56.02 32.01 -39.79
C ILE A 141 56.59 30.74 -40.42
N LYS A 142 57.58 30.91 -41.29
CA LYS A 142 58.37 29.83 -41.87
C LYS A 142 59.85 30.01 -41.54
N TRP A 143 60.56 28.93 -41.26
CA TRP A 143 62.01 28.92 -41.26
C TRP A 143 62.54 29.34 -42.64
N ASP A 144 63.44 30.31 -42.64
CA ASP A 144 64.15 30.81 -43.81
C ASP A 144 65.53 31.29 -43.39
N PHE A 145 66.55 30.46 -43.65
CA PHE A 145 67.93 30.74 -43.29
C PHE A 145 68.54 31.98 -43.98
N SER A 146 67.83 32.59 -44.95
CA SER A 146 68.21 33.85 -45.58
C SER A 146 67.68 35.11 -44.88
N MET A 147 66.79 34.98 -43.89
CA MET A 147 66.18 36.11 -43.16
C MET A 147 66.85 36.35 -41.79
N PRO A 148 66.78 37.58 -41.24
CA PRO A 148 67.17 37.84 -39.85
C PRO A 148 66.40 36.93 -38.89
N ASN A 149 67.10 36.40 -37.88
CA ASN A 149 66.58 35.40 -36.94
C ASN A 149 66.03 34.11 -37.59
N TYR A 150 66.34 33.90 -38.88
CA TYR A 150 65.90 32.78 -39.70
C TYR A 150 64.37 32.65 -39.84
N GLU A 151 63.62 33.74 -39.63
CA GLU A 151 62.16 33.74 -39.66
C GLU A 151 61.61 34.57 -40.83
N ARG A 152 60.82 33.95 -41.71
CA ARG A 152 59.98 34.65 -42.70
C ARG A 152 58.52 34.64 -42.27
N GLN A 153 57.94 35.81 -42.04
CA GLN A 153 56.50 35.95 -41.84
C GLN A 153 55.76 35.80 -43.18
N LEU A 154 54.90 34.78 -43.30
CA LEU A 154 54.09 34.52 -44.49
C LEU A 154 52.79 35.33 -44.51
N GLY A 155 52.27 35.68 -43.34
CA GLY A 155 51.06 36.48 -43.22
C GLY A 155 50.56 36.58 -41.77
N VAL A 156 49.50 37.38 -41.59
CA VAL A 156 48.85 37.58 -40.29
C VAL A 156 47.34 37.44 -40.46
N ILE A 157 46.71 36.63 -39.62
CA ILE A 157 45.25 36.54 -39.50
C ILE A 157 44.82 37.30 -38.25
N LYS A 158 43.95 38.31 -38.39
CA LYS A 158 43.54 39.19 -37.29
C LYS A 158 42.09 38.94 -36.91
N ALA A 159 41.79 38.87 -35.61
CA ALA A 159 40.41 38.82 -35.15
C ALA A 159 39.71 40.18 -35.37
N SER A 160 38.47 40.13 -35.84
CA SER A 160 37.64 41.33 -36.01
C SER A 160 37.21 41.92 -34.67
N SER A 161 36.77 43.19 -34.67
CA SER A 161 36.21 43.85 -33.48
C SER A 161 35.01 43.11 -32.92
N LYS A 162 34.25 42.46 -33.81
CA LYS A 162 33.01 41.73 -33.51
C LYS A 162 33.21 40.23 -33.30
N GLU A 163 34.44 39.73 -33.40
CA GLU A 163 34.74 38.30 -33.24
C GLU A 163 34.40 37.84 -31.81
N THR A 164 33.61 36.79 -31.69
CA THR A 164 33.26 36.18 -30.41
C THR A 164 33.45 34.67 -30.47
N ASN A 165 33.94 34.09 -29.38
CA ASN A 165 34.04 32.65 -29.22
C ASN A 165 32.76 32.01 -28.66
N LYS A 166 31.80 32.84 -28.19
CA LYS A 166 30.57 32.41 -27.52
C LYS A 166 29.47 32.06 -28.53
N VAL A 167 28.92 30.86 -28.40
CA VAL A 167 27.73 30.40 -29.12
C VAL A 167 26.48 30.92 -28.42
N ALA A 168 25.56 31.53 -29.17
CA ALA A 168 24.31 32.03 -28.62
C ALA A 168 23.46 30.90 -28.00
N ALA A 169 22.66 31.24 -26.99
CA ALA A 169 21.82 30.26 -26.30
C ALA A 169 20.94 29.44 -27.28
N PHE A 170 20.83 28.14 -27.02
CA PHE A 170 20.13 27.14 -27.83
C PHE A 170 20.61 26.94 -29.27
N LYS A 171 21.62 27.69 -29.72
CA LYS A 171 22.25 27.44 -31.03
C LYS A 171 23.26 26.31 -30.92
N ASP A 172 23.36 25.54 -32.00
CA ASP A 172 24.33 24.48 -32.13
C ASP A 172 25.63 24.98 -32.76
N LYS A 173 26.73 24.30 -32.43
CA LYS A 173 28.04 24.52 -33.06
C LYS A 173 28.77 23.19 -33.19
N THR A 174 29.43 22.98 -34.34
CA THR A 174 30.40 21.90 -34.51
C THR A 174 31.76 22.35 -33.99
N MET A 175 32.25 21.70 -32.94
CA MET A 175 33.56 21.90 -32.34
C MET A 175 34.53 20.80 -32.74
N ILE A 176 35.82 21.13 -32.75
CA ILE A 176 36.91 20.15 -32.87
C ILE A 176 37.31 19.73 -31.45
N TYR A 177 37.11 18.46 -31.14
CA TYR A 177 37.44 17.86 -29.85
C TYR A 177 38.51 16.78 -30.08
N GLY A 178 39.76 17.09 -29.74
CA GLY A 178 40.91 16.28 -30.15
C GLY A 178 41.02 16.21 -31.68
N SER A 179 40.85 15.01 -32.24
CA SER A 179 40.78 14.77 -33.69
C SER A 179 39.35 14.64 -34.24
N SER A 180 38.32 14.72 -33.39
CA SER A 180 36.93 14.46 -33.74
C SER A 180 36.11 15.74 -33.92
N LYS A 181 35.02 15.63 -34.69
CA LYS A 181 34.03 16.71 -34.87
C LYS A 181 32.79 16.39 -34.05
N ILE A 182 32.53 17.17 -33.01
CA ILE A 182 31.32 17.02 -32.20
C ILE A 182 30.43 18.23 -32.42
N ARG A 183 29.19 18.01 -32.84
CA ARG A 183 28.16 19.06 -32.85
C ARG A 183 27.48 19.08 -31.50
N SER A 184 27.47 20.24 -30.85
CA SER A 184 26.91 20.41 -29.52
C SER A 184 25.93 21.57 -29.45
N ALA A 185 24.92 21.45 -28.59
CA ALA A 185 23.92 22.49 -28.34
C ALA A 185 23.31 22.34 -26.95
N ILE A 186 23.09 23.45 -26.23
CA ILE A 186 22.26 23.45 -25.04
C ILE A 186 20.80 23.25 -25.47
N LYS A 187 20.14 22.21 -24.97
CA LYS A 187 18.71 21.94 -25.23
C LYS A 187 17.82 22.50 -24.14
N GLN A 188 18.29 22.50 -22.91
CA GLN A 188 17.55 22.99 -21.75
C GLN A 188 18.55 23.40 -20.66
N ALA A 189 18.21 24.44 -19.91
CA ALA A 189 18.85 24.74 -18.65
C ALA A 189 17.79 25.29 -17.68
N PHE A 190 17.81 24.83 -16.44
CA PHE A 190 16.94 25.33 -15.38
C PHE A 190 17.69 25.41 -14.07
N ILE A 191 17.18 26.26 -13.17
CA ILE A 191 17.76 26.49 -11.85
C ILE A 191 16.79 26.05 -10.76
N THR A 192 17.34 25.47 -9.71
CA THR A 192 16.69 25.29 -8.41
C THR A 192 17.55 25.93 -7.33
N LYS A 193 16.97 26.33 -6.21
CA LYS A 193 17.65 27.12 -5.18
C LYS A 193 17.28 26.57 -3.81
N ASP A 194 18.25 26.54 -2.91
CA ASP A 194 18.01 26.49 -1.46
C ASP A 194 18.38 27.84 -0.82
N SER A 195 18.48 27.89 0.51
CA SER A 195 18.80 29.12 1.25
C SER A 195 20.21 29.68 0.98
N THR A 196 21.13 28.88 0.44
CA THR A 196 22.56 29.22 0.29
C THR A 196 23.07 29.08 -1.14
N SER A 197 22.47 28.17 -1.92
CA SER A 197 23.05 27.63 -3.14
C SER A 197 22.03 27.54 -4.26
N ALA A 198 22.49 27.76 -5.48
CA ALA A 198 21.78 27.50 -6.71
C ALA A 198 22.31 26.21 -7.35
N TYR A 199 21.39 25.37 -7.80
CA TYR A 199 21.68 24.13 -8.52
C TYR A 199 21.15 24.29 -9.94
N ILE A 200 22.06 24.24 -10.91
CA ILE A 200 21.71 24.37 -12.32
C ILE A 200 21.85 22.99 -12.96
N THR A 201 20.79 22.57 -13.64
CA THR A 201 20.78 21.36 -14.48
C THR A 201 20.72 21.80 -15.94
N ILE A 202 21.62 21.25 -16.76
CA ILE A 202 21.80 21.63 -18.17
C ILE A 202 21.75 20.35 -19.01
N ASN A 203 20.83 20.27 -19.96
CA ASN A 203 20.79 19.19 -20.94
C ASN A 203 21.50 19.64 -22.21
N VAL A 204 22.60 18.98 -22.56
CA VAL A 204 23.46 19.28 -23.71
C VAL A 204 23.38 18.15 -24.72
N LEU A 205 23.02 18.47 -25.95
CA LEU A 205 23.13 17.54 -27.07
C LEU A 205 24.59 17.40 -27.48
N LEU A 206 25.05 16.17 -27.67
CA LEU A 206 26.32 15.81 -28.27
C LEU A 206 26.02 14.91 -29.47
N GLU A 207 26.43 15.34 -30.66
CA GLU A 207 26.27 14.59 -31.90
C GLU A 207 27.65 14.38 -32.54
N ASN A 208 28.02 13.14 -32.84
CA ASN A 208 29.25 12.87 -33.55
C ASN A 208 29.09 13.21 -35.04
N ALA A 209 29.62 14.37 -35.43
CA ALA A 209 29.62 14.85 -36.80
C ALA A 209 30.83 14.34 -37.61
N GLY A 210 31.67 13.49 -37.00
CA GLY A 210 32.79 12.81 -37.64
C GLY A 210 32.40 11.48 -38.29
N LEU A 211 33.39 10.83 -38.89
CA LEU A 211 33.24 9.52 -39.55
C LEU A 211 33.69 8.35 -38.67
N ASN A 212 34.35 8.64 -37.54
CA ASN A 212 34.89 7.64 -36.61
C ASN A 212 34.23 7.78 -35.23
N THR A 213 34.20 6.69 -34.46
CA THR A 213 33.80 6.70 -33.04
C THR A 213 34.64 7.70 -32.26
N THR A 214 34.01 8.43 -31.33
CA THR A 214 34.70 9.39 -30.46
C THR A 214 34.56 9.00 -29.00
N ASP A 215 35.67 9.00 -28.26
CA ASP A 215 35.69 8.83 -26.81
C ASP A 215 35.39 10.16 -26.11
N LEU A 216 34.43 10.14 -25.19
CA LEU A 216 33.99 11.30 -24.40
C LEU A 216 34.51 11.27 -22.96
N SER A 217 35.27 10.23 -22.56
CA SER A 217 35.79 10.02 -21.20
C SER A 217 36.63 11.18 -20.67
N ASN A 218 37.31 11.92 -21.56
CA ASN A 218 38.13 13.09 -21.26
C ASN A 218 37.42 14.43 -21.46
N MET A 219 36.12 14.42 -21.78
CA MET A 219 35.35 15.64 -21.96
C MET A 219 34.95 16.19 -20.61
N ARG A 220 35.25 17.46 -20.37
CA ARG A 220 34.96 18.17 -19.13
C ARG A 220 34.14 19.42 -19.42
N PHE A 221 33.32 19.80 -18.46
CA PHE A 221 32.42 20.93 -18.57
C PHE A 221 32.65 21.89 -17.42
N TYR A 222 32.56 23.18 -17.72
CA TYR A 222 32.76 24.26 -16.76
C TYR A 222 31.74 25.36 -16.96
N ILE A 223 31.25 25.95 -15.88
CA ILE A 223 30.58 27.25 -15.93
C ILE A 223 31.63 28.33 -15.75
N GLN A 224 31.67 29.28 -16.69
CA GLN A 224 32.52 30.46 -16.62
C GLN A 224 31.66 31.73 -16.55
N THR A 225 31.98 32.60 -15.60
CA THR A 225 31.39 33.94 -15.50
C THR A 225 32.11 34.93 -16.41
N GLU A 226 31.53 36.11 -16.64
CA GLU A 226 32.23 37.20 -17.35
C GLU A 226 33.49 37.69 -16.63
N SER A 227 33.56 37.52 -15.31
CA SER A 227 34.74 37.79 -14.49
C SER A 227 35.77 36.66 -14.51
N ASN A 228 35.61 35.67 -15.41
CA ASN A 228 36.48 34.49 -15.55
C ASN A 228 36.54 33.57 -14.31
N SER A 229 35.55 33.64 -13.41
CA SER A 229 35.42 32.64 -12.35
C SER A 229 34.92 31.34 -12.97
N VAL A 230 35.56 30.22 -12.62
CA VAL A 230 35.30 28.91 -13.23
C VAL A 230 34.77 27.94 -12.18
N TYR A 231 33.68 27.26 -12.51
CA TYR A 231 33.03 26.27 -11.65
C TYR A 231 32.96 24.95 -12.41
N LYS A 232 33.49 23.88 -11.82
CA LYS A 232 33.43 22.54 -12.40
C LYS A 232 31.98 22.07 -12.49
N VAL A 233 31.62 21.50 -13.63
CA VAL A 233 30.29 20.92 -13.87
C VAL A 233 30.40 19.40 -13.85
N SER A 234 29.51 18.74 -13.11
CA SER A 234 29.39 17.27 -13.11
C SER A 234 28.83 16.79 -14.44
N ALA A 235 29.46 15.76 -15.00
CA ALA A 235 29.07 15.08 -16.24
C ALA A 235 29.40 13.58 -16.13
N SER A 236 29.07 12.98 -14.99
CA SER A 236 29.47 11.63 -14.58
C SER A 236 29.11 10.54 -15.60
N GLU A 237 27.98 10.68 -16.30
CA GLU A 237 27.52 9.74 -17.34
C GLU A 237 28.41 9.70 -18.60
N LEU A 238 29.41 10.57 -18.70
CA LEU A 238 30.35 10.64 -19.82
C LEU A 238 31.71 10.01 -19.51
N GLU A 239 32.02 9.66 -18.25
CA GLU A 239 33.32 9.12 -17.83
C GLU A 239 33.74 7.84 -18.59
N GLN A 240 32.77 7.08 -19.09
CA GLN A 240 32.98 5.85 -19.88
C GLN A 240 32.23 5.86 -21.22
N ALA A 241 31.79 7.03 -21.68
CA ALA A 241 30.95 7.12 -22.86
C ALA A 241 31.77 7.24 -24.15
N THR A 242 31.39 6.45 -25.14
CA THR A 242 31.77 6.68 -26.55
C THR A 242 30.54 7.10 -27.35
N ILE A 243 30.74 7.77 -28.47
CA ILE A 243 29.66 8.13 -29.40
C ILE A 243 30.02 7.74 -30.84
N GLN A 244 29.17 6.93 -31.47
CA GLN A 244 29.35 6.43 -32.84
C GLN A 244 29.09 7.51 -33.90
N PRO A 245 29.59 7.36 -35.14
CA PRO A 245 29.31 8.32 -36.21
C PRO A 245 27.81 8.58 -36.38
N LYS A 246 27.41 9.86 -36.44
CA LYS A 246 26.01 10.35 -36.51
C LYS A 246 25.12 10.02 -35.30
N GLU A 247 25.65 9.37 -34.27
CA GLU A 247 24.91 9.13 -33.04
C GLU A 247 24.69 10.44 -32.28
N ARG A 248 23.56 10.54 -31.56
CA ARG A 248 23.19 11.66 -30.72
C ARG A 248 22.99 11.19 -29.28
N LYS A 249 23.61 11.88 -28.34
CA LYS A 249 23.44 11.68 -26.90
C LYS A 249 23.07 13.00 -26.25
N ILE A 250 22.09 12.99 -25.34
CA ILE A 250 21.84 14.13 -24.46
C ILE A 250 22.55 13.85 -23.16
N ALA A 251 23.45 14.75 -22.77
CA ALA A 251 24.11 14.72 -21.49
C ALA A 251 23.43 15.68 -20.50
N THR A 252 23.05 15.21 -19.32
CA THR A 252 22.55 15.99 -18.19
C THR A 252 23.73 16.39 -17.30
N LEU A 253 24.02 17.69 -17.31
CA LEU A 253 25.10 18.30 -16.57
C LEU A 253 24.57 19.01 -15.33
N ASN A 254 25.30 18.96 -14.22
CA ASN A 254 24.88 19.57 -12.96
C ASN A 254 25.98 20.43 -12.33
N VAL A 255 25.60 21.57 -11.76
CA VAL A 255 26.52 22.46 -11.06
C VAL A 255 25.86 23.16 -9.89
N LYS A 256 26.59 23.24 -8.77
CA LYS A 256 26.23 24.01 -7.58
C LYS A 256 26.99 25.33 -7.60
N LEU A 257 26.27 26.45 -7.55
CA LEU A 257 26.83 27.80 -7.53
C LEU A 257 26.32 28.59 -6.32
N PRO A 258 27.10 29.55 -5.78
CA PRO A 258 26.56 30.54 -4.87
C PRO A 258 25.43 31.35 -5.53
N LEU A 259 24.42 31.74 -4.74
CA LEU A 259 23.25 32.48 -5.27
C LEU A 259 23.63 33.77 -6.02
N GLN A 260 24.66 34.49 -5.56
CA GLN A 260 25.13 35.74 -6.18
C GLN A 260 25.84 35.51 -7.53
N VAL A 261 26.31 34.29 -7.78
CA VAL A 261 26.95 33.91 -9.05
C VAL A 261 25.89 33.47 -10.05
N ALA A 262 24.91 32.69 -9.61
CA ALA A 262 23.87 32.15 -10.45
C ALA A 262 22.91 33.21 -11.04
N SER A 263 22.90 34.44 -10.49
CA SER A 263 22.15 35.58 -11.02
C SER A 263 22.89 36.36 -12.13
N LYS A 264 24.14 36.03 -12.43
CA LYS A 264 24.96 36.69 -13.46
C LYS A 264 24.88 35.96 -14.80
N PRO A 265 25.27 36.57 -15.93
CA PRO A 265 25.44 35.85 -17.19
C PRO A 265 26.48 34.73 -17.06
N LEU A 266 26.11 33.53 -17.50
CA LEU A 266 26.93 32.32 -17.42
C LEU A 266 27.17 31.74 -18.82
N ALA A 267 28.32 31.13 -19.02
CA ALA A 267 28.62 30.33 -20.20
C ALA A 267 29.10 28.92 -19.80
N LEU A 268 28.68 27.91 -20.58
CA LEU A 268 29.14 26.54 -20.48
C LEU A 268 30.35 26.37 -21.41
N VAL A 269 31.52 26.11 -20.84
CA VAL A 269 32.72 25.78 -21.58
C VAL A 269 32.89 24.27 -21.63
N VAL A 270 33.03 23.73 -22.83
CA VAL A 270 33.39 22.34 -23.09
C VAL A 270 34.90 22.28 -23.31
N ALA A 271 35.60 21.39 -22.60
CA ALA A 271 37.04 21.24 -22.70
C ALA A 271 37.47 19.77 -22.79
N LEU A 272 38.57 19.52 -23.50
CA LEU A 272 39.30 18.26 -23.48
C LEU A 272 40.29 18.29 -22.31
N ASN A 273 40.23 17.30 -21.42
CA ASN A 273 41.30 17.06 -20.45
C ASN A 273 42.49 16.42 -21.17
N ASP A 274 43.57 17.17 -21.35
CA ASP A 274 44.79 16.68 -21.98
C ASP A 274 45.83 16.28 -20.92
N ASP A 275 46.00 14.96 -20.73
CA ASP A 275 46.87 14.42 -19.70
C ASP A 275 48.36 14.69 -19.96
N ALA A 276 48.75 14.94 -21.21
CA ALA A 276 50.14 15.24 -21.57
C ALA A 276 50.55 16.64 -21.14
N SER A 277 49.77 17.67 -21.49
CA SER A 277 50.04 19.06 -21.07
C SER A 277 49.59 19.38 -19.65
N LYS A 278 48.75 18.53 -19.05
CA LYS A 278 48.03 18.80 -17.78
C LYS A 278 47.22 20.09 -17.87
N LEU A 279 46.65 20.38 -19.06
CA LEU A 279 45.79 21.52 -19.32
C LEU A 279 44.41 21.04 -19.77
N LEU A 280 43.40 21.86 -19.48
CA LEU A 280 42.07 21.72 -20.03
C LEU A 280 41.99 22.55 -21.32
N LEU A 281 41.79 21.90 -22.46
CA LEU A 281 41.80 22.55 -23.76
C LEU A 281 40.35 22.88 -24.19
N PRO A 282 39.91 24.16 -24.12
CA PRO A 282 38.54 24.52 -24.47
C PRO A 282 38.25 24.28 -25.96
N ALA A 283 37.14 23.58 -26.24
CA ALA A 283 36.67 23.24 -27.58
C ALA A 283 35.43 24.06 -27.99
N GLY A 284 34.64 24.53 -27.03
CA GLY A 284 33.47 25.39 -27.30
C GLY A 284 32.95 26.10 -26.05
N GLU A 285 32.37 27.28 -26.24
CA GLU A 285 31.74 28.08 -25.18
C GLU A 285 30.31 28.44 -25.58
N PHE A 286 29.33 28.04 -24.79
CA PHE A 286 27.89 28.22 -25.05
C PHE A 286 27.26 29.12 -24.00
N ILE A 287 26.61 30.21 -24.41
CA ILE A 287 25.88 31.09 -23.50
C ILE A 287 24.71 30.30 -22.90
N LEU A 288 24.61 30.26 -21.56
CA LEU A 288 23.43 29.70 -20.91
C LEU A 288 22.23 30.61 -21.19
N PRO A 289 21.05 30.04 -21.49
CA PRO A 289 19.83 30.84 -21.56
C PRO A 289 19.51 31.44 -20.18
N ALA A 290 18.64 32.46 -20.16
CA ALA A 290 18.13 33.01 -18.91
C ALA A 290 17.53 31.89 -18.06
N LEU A 291 18.09 31.69 -16.86
CA LEU A 291 17.72 30.59 -15.99
C LEU A 291 16.40 30.89 -15.29
N THR A 292 15.36 30.15 -15.63
CA THR A 292 14.07 30.18 -14.95
C THR A 292 13.99 29.05 -13.93
N SER A 293 13.32 29.31 -12.80
CA SER A 293 13.01 28.24 -11.84
C SER A 293 12.17 27.19 -12.55
N ALA A 294 12.51 25.91 -12.37
CA ALA A 294 11.69 24.85 -12.92
C ALA A 294 10.26 24.95 -12.35
N PRO A 295 9.20 24.93 -13.19
CA PRO A 295 7.84 25.05 -12.70
C PRO A 295 7.50 23.84 -11.82
N VAL A 296 6.77 24.10 -10.74
CA VAL A 296 6.19 23.06 -9.88
C VAL A 296 5.10 22.37 -10.68
N THR A 297 5.20 21.05 -10.83
CA THR A 297 4.19 20.24 -11.52
C THR A 297 2.89 20.29 -10.73
N ALA A 298 1.80 20.71 -11.38
CA ALA A 298 0.47 20.81 -10.75
C ALA A 298 -0.05 19.44 -10.30
N VAL A 299 -1.05 19.44 -9.41
CA VAL A 299 -1.71 18.22 -8.91
C VAL A 299 -2.25 17.40 -10.09
N GLY A 300 -1.97 16.09 -10.11
CA GLY A 300 -2.32 15.18 -11.21
C GLY A 300 -1.53 15.40 -12.51
N GLY A 301 -0.68 16.43 -12.57
CA GLY A 301 0.22 16.68 -13.68
C GLY A 301 1.39 15.71 -13.71
N SER A 302 1.99 15.57 -14.89
CA SER A 302 3.23 14.80 -15.08
C SER A 302 4.31 15.65 -15.70
N ARG A 303 5.57 15.23 -15.51
CA ARG A 303 6.76 15.93 -15.99
C ARG A 303 7.70 14.90 -16.63
N SER A 304 8.25 15.22 -17.80
CA SER A 304 9.34 14.42 -18.39
C SER A 304 10.68 14.93 -17.89
N VAL A 305 11.48 14.03 -17.33
CA VAL A 305 12.85 14.27 -16.85
C VAL A 305 13.80 13.30 -17.53
N TYR A 306 15.10 13.59 -17.51
CA TYR A 306 16.12 12.66 -17.94
C TYR A 306 16.81 12.07 -16.71
N LEU A 307 16.79 10.75 -16.59
CA LEU A 307 17.46 10.00 -15.51
C LEU A 307 18.44 9.04 -16.18
N ASN A 308 19.74 9.24 -15.95
CA ASN A 308 20.85 8.55 -16.63
C ASN A 308 20.66 8.49 -18.16
N GLY A 309 20.38 9.64 -18.78
CA GLY A 309 20.19 9.77 -20.23
C GLY A 309 18.86 9.27 -20.80
N GLN A 310 18.02 8.56 -20.02
CA GLN A 310 16.72 8.07 -20.50
C GLN A 310 15.57 9.01 -20.11
N PRO A 311 14.61 9.28 -21.02
CA PRO A 311 13.45 10.09 -20.71
C PRO A 311 12.49 9.30 -19.81
N VAL A 312 12.21 9.82 -18.62
CA VAL A 312 11.29 9.25 -17.64
C VAL A 312 10.19 10.26 -17.35
N THR A 313 8.94 9.86 -17.53
CA THR A 313 7.79 10.63 -17.06
C THR A 313 7.59 10.37 -15.57
N THR A 314 7.43 11.43 -14.79
CA THR A 314 7.28 11.40 -13.34
C THR A 314 6.03 12.17 -12.92
N SER A 315 5.35 11.69 -11.88
CA SER A 315 4.16 12.34 -11.32
C SER A 315 3.94 11.94 -9.87
N VAL A 316 3.16 12.74 -9.14
CA VAL A 316 2.59 12.36 -7.84
C VAL A 316 1.15 11.95 -8.07
N ALA A 317 0.71 10.86 -7.46
CA ALA A 317 -0.69 10.44 -7.56
C ALA A 317 -1.61 11.50 -6.93
N PRO A 318 -2.86 11.66 -7.42
CA PRO A 318 -3.80 12.64 -6.85
C PRO A 318 -4.24 12.34 -5.41
N THR A 319 -3.93 11.15 -4.88
CA THR A 319 -4.35 10.73 -3.55
C THR A 319 -3.14 10.69 -2.64
N THR A 320 -3.13 11.57 -1.64
CA THR A 320 -2.01 11.70 -0.71
C THR A 320 -2.54 11.90 0.72
N VAL A 321 -2.01 11.09 1.64
CA VAL A 321 -2.07 11.15 3.12
C VAL A 321 -3.33 10.63 3.83
N VAL A 322 -3.04 9.74 4.80
CA VAL A 322 -3.90 9.34 5.91
C VAL A 322 -3.55 10.26 7.09
N ASP A 323 -4.45 11.17 7.48
CA ASP A 323 -4.27 11.98 8.69
C ASP A 323 -4.54 11.06 9.91
N GLN A 324 -3.46 10.56 10.52
CA GLN A 324 -3.51 9.93 11.83
C GLN A 324 -2.80 10.88 12.80
N GLU A 325 -3.52 11.31 13.85
CA GLU A 325 -2.84 11.80 15.05
C GLU A 325 -2.01 10.64 15.59
N SER A 326 -0.70 10.86 15.73
CA SER A 326 0.19 9.93 16.43
C SER A 326 -0.22 9.85 17.90
N GLU A 327 -0.28 8.64 18.47
CA GLU A 327 -0.74 8.38 19.85
C GLU A 327 0.08 9.08 20.95
N SER A 328 1.19 9.78 20.63
CA SER A 328 2.06 10.40 21.64
C SER A 328 2.67 11.76 21.30
N THR A 329 2.45 12.32 20.10
CA THR A 329 3.02 13.63 19.72
C THR A 329 2.04 14.45 18.88
N THR A 330 2.24 15.77 18.83
CA THR A 330 1.50 16.70 17.95
C THR A 330 1.78 16.49 16.46
N ASP A 331 2.32 15.34 16.05
CA ASP A 331 2.80 15.06 14.70
C ASP A 331 1.79 14.22 13.90
N LYS A 332 1.86 14.35 12.57
CA LYS A 332 1.01 13.68 11.60
C LYS A 332 1.83 12.77 10.71
N SER A 333 1.37 11.54 10.51
CA SER A 333 1.93 10.64 9.51
C SER A 333 1.48 11.03 8.09
N VAL A 334 2.39 10.99 7.12
CA VAL A 334 2.14 11.35 5.72
C VAL A 334 2.50 10.15 4.84
N SER A 335 1.63 9.81 3.89
CA SER A 335 1.88 8.80 2.85
C SER A 335 1.57 9.33 1.45
N LEU A 336 2.51 9.25 0.52
CA LEU A 336 2.40 9.71 -0.86
C LEU A 336 2.73 8.60 -1.86
N GLU A 337 2.16 8.64 -3.06
CA GLU A 337 2.58 7.79 -4.17
C GLU A 337 3.31 8.59 -5.26
N PHE A 338 4.56 8.22 -5.52
CA PHE A 338 5.35 8.78 -6.61
C PHE A 338 5.47 7.79 -7.77
N GLN A 339 5.20 8.23 -8.99
CA GLN A 339 5.13 7.38 -10.17
C GLN A 339 6.24 7.71 -11.16
N LEU A 340 6.89 6.68 -11.69
CA LEU A 340 7.93 6.75 -12.72
C LEU A 340 7.50 5.89 -13.93
N LEU A 341 7.59 6.45 -15.13
CA LEU A 341 7.32 5.76 -16.39
C LEU A 341 8.48 5.98 -17.35
N ASN A 342 9.25 4.92 -17.62
CA ASN A 342 10.33 4.98 -18.59
C ASN A 342 9.75 5.11 -20.01
N LYS A 343 10.01 6.24 -20.66
CA LYS A 343 9.64 6.53 -22.07
C LYS A 343 10.78 6.27 -23.04
N GLY A 344 11.94 5.86 -22.54
CA GLY A 344 13.07 5.41 -23.34
C GLY A 344 12.85 4.03 -23.95
N SER A 345 13.79 3.59 -24.77
CA SER A 345 13.78 2.27 -25.43
C SER A 345 14.52 1.18 -24.66
N GLU A 346 15.22 1.52 -23.58
CA GLU A 346 16.07 0.60 -22.82
C GLU A 346 15.69 0.57 -21.33
N ALA A 347 15.93 -0.57 -20.68
CA ALA A 347 15.72 -0.71 -19.23
C ALA A 347 16.75 0.10 -18.45
N LEU A 348 16.26 0.94 -17.55
CA LEU A 348 17.08 1.84 -16.73
C LEU A 348 17.22 1.27 -15.31
N LYS A 349 18.43 1.19 -14.75
CA LYS A 349 18.61 0.88 -13.31
C LYS A 349 17.91 1.96 -12.48
N MET A 350 17.17 1.55 -11.45
CA MET A 350 16.50 2.49 -10.55
C MET A 350 17.52 3.50 -9.98
N PRO A 351 17.30 4.82 -10.17
CA PRO A 351 18.19 5.82 -9.61
C PRO A 351 18.02 5.90 -8.09
N ASP A 352 19.10 6.25 -7.40
CA ASP A 352 19.05 6.58 -5.99
C ASP A 352 18.36 7.94 -5.83
N LEU A 353 17.13 7.91 -5.30
CA LEU A 353 16.28 9.09 -5.13
C LEU A 353 16.09 9.42 -3.65
N GLU A 354 16.09 10.71 -3.35
CA GLU A 354 15.71 11.28 -2.06
C GLU A 354 14.43 12.10 -2.23
N PHE A 355 13.56 12.02 -1.22
CA PHE A 355 12.25 12.65 -1.24
C PHE A 355 12.07 13.55 -0.01
N TYR A 356 11.58 14.77 -0.23
CA TYR A 356 11.32 15.72 0.84
C TYR A 356 9.96 16.39 0.63
N LEU A 357 9.20 16.57 1.71
CA LEU A 357 8.02 17.42 1.74
C LEU A 357 8.45 18.83 2.14
N LYS A 358 8.42 19.78 1.20
CA LYS A 358 8.78 21.18 1.44
C LYS A 358 7.55 22.01 1.76
N THR A 359 7.54 22.65 2.91
CA THR A 359 6.45 23.56 3.34
C THR A 359 6.53 24.95 2.68
N LYS A 360 5.47 25.76 2.81
CA LYS A 360 5.47 27.19 2.43
C LYS A 360 6.60 28.00 3.09
N SER A 361 7.00 27.61 4.30
CA SER A 361 8.11 28.23 5.04
C SER A 361 9.49 27.70 4.63
N ASN A 362 9.60 26.92 3.54
CA ASN A 362 10.82 26.29 3.03
C ASN A 362 11.50 25.30 3.99
N VAL A 363 10.76 24.76 4.96
CA VAL A 363 11.23 23.62 5.78
C VAL A 363 10.99 22.32 5.02
N ASN A 364 12.01 21.46 4.96
CA ASN A 364 11.98 20.16 4.27
C ASN A 364 11.86 19.02 5.29
N TYR A 365 10.82 18.20 5.18
CA TYR A 365 10.66 16.97 5.97
C TYR A 365 11.03 15.76 5.10
N PRO A 366 11.96 14.89 5.52
CA PRO A 366 12.36 13.74 4.72
C PRO A 366 11.23 12.71 4.61
N LEU A 367 11.13 12.08 3.45
CA LEU A 367 10.23 10.96 3.20
C LEU A 367 11.05 9.72 2.86
N THR A 368 10.61 8.58 3.36
CA THR A 368 11.25 7.28 3.20
C THR A 368 10.43 6.40 2.26
N PHE A 369 11.07 5.43 1.62
CA PHE A 369 10.39 4.41 0.82
C PHE A 369 11.19 3.12 0.89
N THR A 370 10.54 1.99 0.62
CA THR A 370 11.25 0.71 0.51
C THR A 370 12.02 0.70 -0.81
N LYS A 371 13.35 0.67 -0.72
CA LYS A 371 14.22 0.66 -1.90
C LYS A 371 13.98 -0.61 -2.71
N ASP A 372 13.75 -0.43 -4.01
CA ASP A 372 13.54 -1.51 -4.96
C ASP A 372 14.70 -1.49 -5.96
N GLU A 373 15.45 -2.59 -6.03
CA GLU A 373 16.60 -2.73 -6.94
C GLU A 373 16.19 -3.12 -8.37
N SER A 374 14.89 -3.28 -8.64
CA SER A 374 14.39 -3.58 -9.98
C SER A 374 14.67 -2.46 -10.98
N LYS A 375 14.82 -2.84 -12.25
CA LYS A 375 15.00 -1.88 -13.35
C LYS A 375 13.65 -1.22 -13.71
N LEU A 376 13.69 0.05 -14.10
CA LEU A 376 12.61 0.72 -14.79
C LEU A 376 12.54 0.24 -16.25
N ILE A 377 11.58 -0.62 -16.54
CA ILE A 377 11.36 -1.23 -17.86
C ILE A 377 10.61 -0.23 -18.77
N PRO A 378 10.99 -0.10 -20.06
CA PRO A 378 10.29 0.74 -21.03
C PRO A 378 8.77 0.50 -21.04
N GLY A 379 7.99 1.59 -21.00
CA GLY A 379 6.53 1.54 -21.07
C GLY A 379 5.81 1.06 -19.80
N ILE A 380 6.52 0.54 -18.80
CA ILE A 380 5.93 0.07 -17.54
C ILE A 380 5.98 1.20 -16.49
N LYS A 381 4.83 1.51 -15.90
CA LYS A 381 4.74 2.45 -14.77
C LYS A 381 5.17 1.74 -13.49
N LYS A 382 6.08 2.37 -12.75
CA LYS A 382 6.49 1.98 -11.40
C LYS A 382 5.94 3.00 -10.39
N THR A 383 5.36 2.53 -9.30
CA THR A 383 4.88 3.38 -8.20
C THR A 383 5.73 3.12 -6.95
N LEU A 384 6.17 4.20 -6.29
CA LEU A 384 6.85 4.19 -5.00
C LEU A 384 5.90 4.77 -3.94
N THR A 385 5.74 4.05 -2.83
CA THR A 385 5.00 4.55 -1.66
C THR A 385 5.98 5.23 -0.71
N LEU A 386 5.86 6.55 -0.60
CA LEU A 386 6.67 7.42 0.25
C LEU A 386 5.97 7.63 1.59
N THR A 387 6.68 7.54 2.71
CA THR A 387 6.13 7.76 4.06
C THR A 387 7.04 8.64 4.91
N GLY A 388 6.47 9.48 5.77
CA GLY A 388 7.21 10.28 6.74
C GLY A 388 6.28 10.98 7.73
N GLU A 389 6.84 11.90 8.51
CA GLU A 389 6.14 12.62 9.58
C GLU A 389 6.30 14.13 9.41
N ILE A 390 5.24 14.88 9.72
CA ILE A 390 5.23 16.34 9.75
C ILE A 390 4.56 16.85 11.03
N PRO A 391 4.89 18.05 11.52
CA PRO A 391 4.16 18.66 12.64
C PRO A 391 2.68 18.87 12.31
N GLY A 392 1.80 18.72 13.31
CA GLY A 392 0.36 18.72 13.13
C GLY A 392 -0.25 20.01 12.58
N ASN A 393 0.46 21.14 12.73
CA ASN A 393 0.06 22.43 12.16
C ASN A 393 0.39 22.58 10.66
N VAL A 394 1.17 21.66 10.08
CA VAL A 394 1.54 21.68 8.66
C VAL A 394 0.42 21.03 7.84
N LYS A 395 -0.07 21.74 6.83
CA LYS A 395 -1.04 21.21 5.87
C LYS A 395 -0.33 20.62 4.65
N VAL A 396 -0.65 19.39 4.30
CA VAL A 396 -0.03 18.68 3.16
C VAL A 396 -0.35 19.35 1.84
N GLU A 397 -1.56 19.88 1.64
CA GLU A 397 -1.95 20.63 0.44
C GLU A 397 -1.15 21.92 0.20
N ASP A 398 -0.54 22.46 1.26
CA ASP A 398 0.32 23.63 1.20
C ASP A 398 1.79 23.28 0.88
N CYS A 399 2.11 22.00 0.82
CA CYS A 399 3.47 21.52 0.61
C CYS A 399 3.78 21.23 -0.88
N GLU A 400 5.06 20.99 -1.14
CA GLU A 400 5.57 20.52 -2.43
C GLU A 400 6.43 19.29 -2.18
N LEU A 401 6.17 18.19 -2.90
CA LEU A 401 7.09 17.06 -2.94
C LEU A 401 8.31 17.46 -3.78
N ILE A 402 9.49 17.45 -3.18
CA ILE A 402 10.77 17.67 -3.83
C ILE A 402 11.47 16.32 -4.01
N VAL A 403 11.81 16.00 -5.25
CA VAL A 403 12.51 14.77 -5.62
C VAL A 403 13.93 15.12 -6.05
N ARG A 404 14.92 14.46 -5.46
CA ARG A 404 16.34 14.66 -5.74
C ARG A 404 17.01 13.34 -6.08
N THR A 405 18.07 13.37 -6.86
CA THR A 405 19.04 12.26 -6.87
C THR A 405 19.94 12.37 -5.66
N ALA A 406 20.35 11.23 -5.11
CA ALA A 406 21.29 11.17 -4.00
C ALA A 406 22.67 11.71 -4.42
N ALA A 407 23.35 12.39 -3.49
CA ALA A 407 24.73 12.78 -3.69
C ALA A 407 25.66 11.55 -3.59
N THR A 408 26.76 11.59 -4.33
CA THR A 408 27.86 10.62 -4.32
C THR A 408 29.19 11.37 -4.23
N ASP A 409 30.30 10.66 -4.06
CA ASP A 409 31.64 11.27 -4.04
C ASP A 409 31.97 12.03 -5.34
N LYS A 410 31.28 11.70 -6.44
CA LYS A 410 31.49 12.28 -7.78
C LYS A 410 30.40 13.24 -8.24
N ASP A 411 29.20 13.18 -7.66
CA ASP A 411 28.03 13.96 -8.07
C ASP A 411 27.29 14.53 -6.86
N LEU A 412 26.98 15.82 -6.86
CA LEU A 412 26.37 16.50 -5.71
C LEU A 412 24.86 16.23 -5.54
N GLY A 413 24.27 15.40 -6.42
CA GLY A 413 22.83 15.21 -6.49
C GLY A 413 22.13 16.46 -7.05
N TYR A 414 20.97 16.27 -7.66
CA TYR A 414 20.23 17.35 -8.30
C TYR A 414 18.72 17.17 -8.14
N VAL A 415 17.96 18.27 -8.26
CA VAL A 415 16.50 18.23 -8.17
C VAL A 415 15.95 17.67 -9.48
N VAL A 416 15.35 16.48 -9.40
CA VAL A 416 14.64 15.84 -10.50
C VAL A 416 13.33 16.58 -10.79
N GLY A 417 12.60 16.96 -9.74
CA GLY A 417 11.39 17.73 -9.89
C GLY A 417 10.71 18.09 -8.58
N SER A 418 9.74 18.98 -8.71
CA SER A 418 8.91 19.48 -7.62
C SER A 418 7.45 19.36 -8.04
N TYR A 419 6.61 18.82 -7.16
CA TYR A 419 5.21 18.49 -7.45
C TYR A 419 4.32 19.05 -6.36
N LYS A 420 3.20 19.68 -6.74
CA LYS A 420 2.16 20.06 -5.78
C LYS A 420 1.58 18.80 -5.16
N THR A 421 1.52 18.79 -3.84
CA THR A 421 0.78 17.78 -3.09
C THR A 421 -0.65 18.25 -2.92
N THR A 422 -1.56 17.30 -2.76
CA THR A 422 -2.95 17.56 -2.37
C THR A 422 -3.22 16.71 -1.14
N SER A 423 -4.05 17.19 -0.23
CA SER A 423 -4.62 16.31 0.79
C SER A 423 -5.92 15.74 0.24
N THR A 424 -6.19 14.47 0.53
CA THR A 424 -7.53 13.91 0.30
C THR A 424 -7.93 13.09 1.50
N GLU A 425 -8.23 13.71 2.65
CA GLU A 425 -8.96 12.98 3.69
C GLU A 425 -9.91 13.90 4.48
N VAL A 426 -11.19 13.87 4.08
CA VAL A 426 -12.24 13.63 5.06
C VAL A 426 -12.38 12.11 5.02
N ILE A 427 -12.06 11.40 6.10
CA ILE A 427 -12.51 10.00 6.24
C ILE A 427 -13.99 10.06 5.93
N LYS A 428 -14.42 9.40 4.84
CA LYS A 428 -15.83 9.47 4.51
C LYS A 428 -16.59 8.85 5.68
N GLU A 429 -17.51 9.63 6.23
CA GLU A 429 -18.34 9.19 7.34
C GLU A 429 -19.70 8.72 6.81
N GLY A 430 -20.25 7.74 7.50
CA GLY A 430 -21.59 7.26 7.24
C GLY A 430 -22.22 6.72 8.50
N THR A 431 -23.51 6.45 8.43
CA THR A 431 -24.21 5.76 9.52
C THR A 431 -23.86 4.27 9.50
N ILE A 432 -24.09 3.57 10.61
CA ILE A 432 -24.19 2.10 10.58
C ILE A 432 -25.18 1.68 9.48
N SER A 433 -24.90 0.59 8.78
CA SER A 433 -25.61 0.10 7.57
C SER A 433 -25.30 0.82 6.25
N SER A 434 -24.52 1.91 6.27
CA SER A 434 -24.02 2.53 5.04
C SER A 434 -22.99 1.63 4.33
N THR A 435 -22.75 1.94 3.05
CA THR A 435 -21.77 1.24 2.21
C THR A 435 -20.75 2.21 1.65
N PHE A 436 -19.49 1.79 1.54
CA PHE A 436 -18.46 2.54 0.82
C PHE A 436 -17.80 1.68 -0.25
N THR A 437 -17.27 2.34 -1.29
CA THR A 437 -16.53 1.66 -2.35
C THR A 437 -15.06 1.53 -1.97
N TYR A 438 -14.53 0.32 -2.04
CA TYR A 438 -13.13 -0.01 -1.79
C TYR A 438 -12.46 -0.52 -3.07
N ASP A 439 -11.26 -0.01 -3.38
CA ASP A 439 -10.45 -0.39 -4.55
C ASP A 439 -11.25 -0.40 -5.89
N THR A 440 -12.22 0.52 -6.02
CA THR A 440 -13.17 0.67 -7.16
C THR A 440 -14.03 -0.56 -7.50
N THR A 441 -13.78 -1.71 -6.87
CA THR A 441 -14.29 -3.03 -7.28
C THR A 441 -14.97 -3.79 -6.15
N TYR A 442 -14.94 -3.26 -4.93
CA TYR A 442 -15.67 -3.81 -3.79
C TYR A 442 -16.65 -2.78 -3.22
N SER A 443 -17.78 -3.28 -2.75
CA SER A 443 -18.70 -2.55 -1.87
C SER A 443 -18.57 -3.13 -0.46
N VAL A 444 -18.25 -2.28 0.52
CA VAL A 444 -18.05 -2.69 1.91
C VAL A 444 -19.18 -2.10 2.75
N LYS A 445 -19.88 -2.96 3.50
CA LYS A 445 -21.02 -2.61 4.35
C LYS A 445 -20.76 -3.04 5.79
N LEU A 446 -20.97 -2.14 6.74
CA LEU A 446 -21.10 -2.51 8.16
C LEU A 446 -22.58 -2.81 8.44
N ASN A 447 -22.94 -4.08 8.56
CA ASN A 447 -24.32 -4.50 8.83
C ASN A 447 -24.79 -4.07 10.22
N GLY A 448 -23.87 -4.04 11.19
CA GLY A 448 -24.19 -3.62 12.55
C GLY A 448 -23.01 -3.78 13.51
N ILE A 449 -23.13 -3.15 14.67
CA ILE A 449 -22.28 -3.33 15.83
C ILE A 449 -23.13 -3.94 16.94
N GLN A 450 -22.75 -5.10 17.45
CA GLN A 450 -23.44 -5.79 18.53
C GLN A 450 -22.60 -5.73 19.80
N ARG A 451 -23.27 -5.74 20.97
CA ARG A 451 -22.64 -5.91 22.28
C ARG A 451 -23.07 -7.26 22.83
N THR A 452 -22.13 -8.17 23.06
CA THR A 452 -22.41 -9.50 23.62
C THR A 452 -21.63 -9.72 24.93
N PRO A 453 -22.29 -10.27 25.97
CA PRO A 453 -21.66 -10.45 27.26
C PRO A 453 -20.66 -11.61 27.26
N MET A 454 -19.61 -11.46 28.05
CA MET A 454 -18.68 -12.51 28.48
C MET A 454 -18.65 -12.57 30.01
N GLU A 455 -17.78 -13.42 30.58
CA GLU A 455 -17.73 -13.68 32.01
C GLU A 455 -17.34 -12.44 32.83
N ASP A 456 -16.33 -11.69 32.40
CA ASP A 456 -15.75 -10.53 33.10
C ASP A 456 -15.75 -9.24 32.25
N SER A 457 -16.23 -9.31 31.02
CA SER A 457 -16.20 -8.21 30.04
C SER A 457 -17.35 -8.33 29.04
N ASP A 458 -17.54 -7.32 28.20
CA ASP A 458 -18.43 -7.39 27.06
C ASP A 458 -17.63 -7.28 25.76
N MET A 459 -18.13 -7.91 24.71
CA MET A 459 -17.56 -7.83 23.37
C MET A 459 -18.34 -6.87 22.50
N LEU A 460 -17.63 -5.96 21.85
CA LEU A 460 -18.14 -5.23 20.69
C LEU A 460 -17.81 -6.00 19.43
N VAL A 461 -18.82 -6.26 18.60
CA VAL A 461 -18.69 -7.07 17.38
C VAL A 461 -19.24 -6.29 16.18
N ALA A 462 -18.39 -5.96 15.22
CA ALA A 462 -18.75 -5.34 13.96
C ALA A 462 -18.96 -6.43 12.89
N ASP A 463 -20.17 -6.53 12.34
CA ASP A 463 -20.50 -7.47 11.25
C ASP A 463 -20.31 -6.77 9.89
N ILE A 464 -19.35 -7.25 9.11
CA ILE A 464 -18.93 -6.59 7.88
C ILE A 464 -19.14 -7.52 6.68
N ALA A 465 -19.76 -6.98 5.64
CA ALA A 465 -20.00 -7.65 4.37
C ALA A 465 -19.23 -6.94 3.25
N VAL A 466 -18.50 -7.71 2.44
CA VAL A 466 -17.73 -7.22 1.30
C VAL A 466 -18.26 -7.89 0.02
N THR A 467 -18.84 -7.09 -0.87
CA THR A 467 -19.41 -7.55 -2.14
C THR A 467 -18.47 -7.20 -3.29
N ASN A 468 -18.13 -8.17 -4.16
CA ASN A 468 -17.38 -7.92 -5.38
C ASN A 468 -18.31 -7.33 -6.46
N THR A 469 -18.10 -6.08 -6.85
CA THR A 469 -18.91 -5.39 -7.86
C THR A 469 -18.36 -5.50 -9.28
N SER A 470 -17.24 -6.20 -9.47
CA SER A 470 -16.64 -6.43 -10.78
C SER A 470 -17.23 -7.65 -11.50
N LYS A 471 -16.87 -7.83 -12.78
CA LYS A 471 -17.33 -8.95 -13.61
C LYS A 471 -16.46 -10.21 -13.51
N VAL A 472 -15.42 -10.21 -12.68
CA VAL A 472 -14.47 -11.33 -12.52
C VAL A 472 -14.29 -11.67 -11.05
N SER A 473 -13.92 -12.92 -10.75
CA SER A 473 -13.59 -13.32 -9.38
C SER A 473 -12.37 -12.56 -8.87
N LYS A 474 -12.39 -12.21 -7.58
CA LYS A 474 -11.33 -11.43 -6.92
C LYS A 474 -10.91 -12.08 -5.61
N LYS A 475 -9.69 -11.79 -5.16
CA LYS A 475 -9.19 -12.20 -3.84
C LYS A 475 -9.97 -11.48 -2.75
N VAL A 476 -10.24 -12.14 -1.63
CA VAL A 476 -10.82 -11.49 -0.45
C VAL A 476 -9.88 -10.39 0.07
N PRO A 477 -10.32 -9.12 0.20
CA PRO A 477 -9.51 -8.06 0.80
C PRO A 477 -9.48 -8.20 2.33
N THR A 478 -8.37 -7.82 2.95
CA THR A 478 -8.22 -7.82 4.42
C THR A 478 -8.56 -6.44 4.94
N ILE A 479 -9.78 -6.26 5.46
CA ILE A 479 -10.23 -4.99 6.05
C ILE A 479 -10.52 -5.24 7.52
N SER A 480 -9.73 -4.63 8.40
CA SER A 480 -9.91 -4.66 9.86
C SER A 480 -10.55 -3.35 10.34
N GLY A 481 -10.41 -3.03 11.62
CA GLY A 481 -10.77 -1.73 12.16
C GLY A 481 -10.74 -1.65 13.67
N TYR A 482 -11.13 -0.50 14.21
CA TYR A 482 -11.23 -0.27 15.64
C TYR A 482 -12.53 0.44 16.00
N PHE A 483 -12.94 0.31 17.27
CA PHE A 483 -14.18 0.88 17.77
C PHE A 483 -13.94 2.25 18.40
N LEU A 484 -14.90 3.15 18.21
CA LEU A 484 -15.00 4.43 18.92
C LEU A 484 -16.18 4.35 19.88
N VAL A 485 -15.93 4.41 21.19
CA VAL A 485 -17.00 4.49 22.21
C VAL A 485 -17.03 5.91 22.74
N ASN A 486 -18.18 6.58 22.60
CA ASN A 486 -18.37 7.99 22.99
C ASN A 486 -17.34 8.95 22.35
N GLY A 487 -16.80 8.61 21.17
CA GLY A 487 -15.78 9.38 20.46
C GLY A 487 -14.33 9.02 20.81
N VAL A 488 -14.11 8.08 21.75
CA VAL A 488 -12.78 7.63 22.17
C VAL A 488 -12.49 6.26 21.58
N GLN A 489 -11.29 6.07 21.04
CA GLN A 489 -10.85 4.78 20.52
C GLN A 489 -10.70 3.77 21.66
N VAL A 490 -11.20 2.55 21.45
CA VAL A 490 -10.96 1.42 22.34
C VAL A 490 -9.53 0.94 22.14
N GLU A 491 -8.72 0.96 23.21
CA GLU A 491 -7.28 0.62 23.16
C GLU A 491 -7.03 -0.87 22.91
N ASN A 492 -7.95 -1.75 23.32
CA ASN A 492 -7.82 -3.19 23.12
C ASN A 492 -7.77 -3.55 21.63
N GLU A 493 -6.77 -4.34 21.24
CA GLU A 493 -6.58 -4.78 19.86
C GLU A 493 -7.81 -5.50 19.31
N SER A 494 -8.32 -5.00 18.19
CA SER A 494 -9.41 -5.64 17.45
C SER A 494 -8.94 -6.89 16.71
N LYS A 495 -9.70 -7.97 16.82
CA LYS A 495 -9.43 -9.24 16.11
C LYS A 495 -10.39 -9.41 14.94
N LEU A 496 -9.85 -9.74 13.77
CA LEU A 496 -10.62 -10.06 12.56
C LEU A 496 -10.84 -11.57 12.45
N VAL A 497 -12.08 -11.99 12.19
CA VAL A 497 -12.42 -13.40 11.96
C VAL A 497 -13.30 -13.56 10.72
N ALA A 498 -12.82 -14.40 9.79
CA ALA A 498 -13.56 -14.85 8.64
C ALA A 498 -14.73 -15.75 9.03
N LEU A 499 -15.93 -15.49 8.48
CA LEU A 499 -17.08 -16.36 8.68
C LEU A 499 -17.30 -17.31 7.51
N ASP A 500 -16.91 -16.92 6.30
CA ASP A 500 -17.07 -17.70 5.07
C ASP A 500 -15.79 -18.48 4.72
N ASP A 501 -15.94 -19.76 4.37
CA ASP A 501 -14.84 -20.67 4.02
C ASP A 501 -14.49 -20.60 2.52
N THR A 502 -13.96 -19.45 2.09
CA THR A 502 -13.48 -19.22 0.72
C THR A 502 -12.32 -18.22 0.69
N ILE A 503 -11.45 -18.33 -0.31
CA ILE A 503 -10.32 -17.41 -0.54
C ILE A 503 -10.59 -16.39 -1.67
N THR A 504 -11.71 -16.54 -2.38
CA THR A 504 -12.12 -15.64 -3.48
C THR A 504 -13.59 -15.26 -3.39
N ILE A 505 -13.92 -14.09 -3.92
CA ILE A 505 -15.28 -13.56 -4.06
C ILE A 505 -15.62 -13.52 -5.56
N GLY A 506 -16.59 -14.32 -6.00
CA GLY A 506 -17.08 -14.30 -7.39
C GLY A 506 -17.80 -13.00 -7.77
N PRO A 507 -18.11 -12.77 -9.06
CA PRO A 507 -18.84 -11.58 -9.51
C PRO A 507 -20.20 -11.45 -8.80
N GLY A 508 -20.43 -10.33 -8.09
CA GLY A 508 -21.66 -10.08 -7.35
C GLY A 508 -21.80 -10.84 -6.01
N GLU A 509 -20.88 -11.74 -5.70
CA GLU A 509 -20.90 -12.48 -4.44
C GLU A 509 -20.43 -11.61 -3.26
N THR A 510 -20.82 -12.02 -2.06
CA THR A 510 -20.52 -11.32 -0.80
C THR A 510 -19.74 -12.23 0.13
N TYR A 511 -18.72 -11.67 0.76
CA TYR A 511 -17.89 -12.31 1.76
C TYR A 511 -18.08 -11.62 3.12
N ASN A 512 -18.23 -12.41 4.18
CA ASN A 512 -18.56 -11.94 5.52
C ASN A 512 -17.42 -12.23 6.50
N TYR A 513 -17.07 -11.22 7.28
CA TYR A 513 -16.21 -11.36 8.45
C TYR A 513 -16.70 -10.46 9.57
N ILE A 514 -16.18 -10.71 10.76
CA ILE A 514 -16.39 -9.86 11.92
C ILE A 514 -15.07 -9.22 12.33
N VAL A 515 -15.19 -8.08 13.01
CA VAL A 515 -14.11 -7.51 13.80
C VAL A 515 -14.64 -7.33 15.21
N TYR A 516 -13.89 -7.78 16.22
CA TYR A 516 -14.33 -7.67 17.62
C TYR A 516 -13.26 -7.17 18.56
N THR A 517 -13.65 -6.53 19.65
CA THR A 517 -12.78 -6.13 20.77
C THR A 517 -13.53 -6.22 22.10
N SER A 518 -12.80 -6.39 23.20
CA SER A 518 -13.36 -6.46 24.56
C SER A 518 -13.41 -5.06 25.19
N VAL A 519 -14.47 -4.79 25.95
CA VAL A 519 -14.65 -3.61 26.77
C VAL A 519 -15.13 -4.00 28.17
N PRO A 520 -14.84 -3.23 29.23
CA PRO A 520 -15.41 -3.50 30.55
C PRO A 520 -16.94 -3.54 30.50
N TYR A 521 -17.57 -4.48 31.22
CA TYR A 521 -19.03 -4.61 31.22
C TYR A 521 -19.76 -3.37 31.79
N THR A 522 -19.05 -2.54 32.58
CA THR A 522 -19.55 -1.27 33.12
C THR A 522 -19.55 -0.13 32.10
N THR A 523 -19.01 -0.34 30.89
CA THR A 523 -18.90 0.71 29.85
C THR A 523 -20.28 1.18 29.41
N THR A 524 -20.54 2.49 29.51
CA THR A 524 -21.75 3.13 28.99
C THR A 524 -21.53 3.60 27.56
N ILE A 525 -22.46 3.28 26.65
CA ILE A 525 -22.34 3.59 25.22
C ILE A 525 -23.49 4.53 24.83
N SER A 526 -23.18 5.81 24.63
CA SER A 526 -24.11 6.84 24.13
C SER A 526 -23.83 7.24 22.69
N LYS A 527 -22.63 6.93 22.19
CA LYS A 527 -22.27 6.94 20.77
C LYS A 527 -21.34 5.77 20.50
N ILE A 528 -21.51 5.15 19.34
CA ILE A 528 -20.65 4.05 18.88
C ILE A 528 -20.18 4.35 17.47
N GLY A 529 -18.92 4.05 17.19
CA GLY A 529 -18.38 4.08 15.85
C GLY A 529 -17.47 2.89 15.58
N PHE A 530 -17.25 2.64 14.30
CA PHE A 530 -16.26 1.68 13.83
C PHE A 530 -15.49 2.32 12.68
N VAL A 531 -14.18 2.39 12.82
CA VAL A 531 -13.28 2.90 11.77
C VAL A 531 -12.71 1.69 11.04
N ALA A 532 -13.13 1.50 9.79
CA ALA A 532 -12.59 0.46 8.93
C ALA A 532 -11.18 0.84 8.47
N THR A 533 -10.25 -0.11 8.53
CA THR A 533 -8.85 0.09 8.19
C THR A 533 -8.30 -1.02 7.32
N GLU A 534 -7.38 -0.70 6.43
CA GLU A 534 -6.54 -1.67 5.73
C GLU A 534 -5.18 -1.79 6.43
N PRO A 535 -4.75 -2.99 6.84
CA PRO A 535 -3.43 -3.18 7.43
C PRO A 535 -2.34 -2.97 6.38
N VAL A 536 -1.29 -2.24 6.74
CA VAL A 536 -0.10 -2.02 5.92
C VAL A 536 1.09 -2.60 6.68
N LYS A 537 1.87 -3.47 6.04
CA LYS A 537 3.00 -4.14 6.71
C LYS A 537 4.02 -3.10 7.21
N ASP A 538 4.42 -3.23 8.48
CA ASP A 538 5.41 -2.39 9.16
C ASP A 538 5.05 -0.89 9.19
N LYS A 539 3.75 -0.55 9.07
CA LYS A 539 3.25 0.83 9.01
C LYS A 539 1.87 0.94 9.71
N PRO A 540 1.45 2.15 10.11
CA PRO A 540 0.08 2.37 10.59
C PRO A 540 -0.96 1.93 9.56
N ALA A 541 -2.07 1.37 10.04
CA ALA A 541 -3.16 0.94 9.17
C ALA A 541 -3.79 2.15 8.46
N ARG A 542 -4.11 1.98 7.18
CA ARG A 542 -4.78 3.00 6.37
C ARG A 542 -6.25 3.08 6.76
N LYS A 543 -6.75 4.24 7.18
CA LYS A 543 -8.19 4.45 7.42
C LYS A 543 -8.93 4.43 6.09
N LEU A 544 -10.09 3.78 6.05
CA LEU A 544 -10.90 3.63 4.84
C LEU A 544 -12.22 4.37 4.95
N TYR A 545 -12.91 4.22 6.10
CA TYR A 545 -14.25 4.74 6.31
C TYR A 545 -14.58 4.74 7.81
N GLN A 546 -15.37 5.71 8.27
CA GLN A 546 -15.89 5.72 9.64
C GLN A 546 -17.40 5.55 9.64
N PHE A 547 -17.86 4.50 10.31
CA PHE A 547 -19.27 4.28 10.59
C PHE A 547 -19.60 4.85 11.96
N SER A 548 -20.69 5.59 12.07
CA SER A 548 -21.14 6.21 13.31
C SER A 548 -22.60 5.88 13.62
N GLY A 549 -22.93 5.71 14.90
CA GLY A 549 -24.26 5.45 15.41
C GLY A 549 -24.44 5.97 16.84
N GLN A 550 -25.70 6.11 17.27
CA GLN A 550 -26.00 6.57 18.64
C GLN A 550 -26.04 5.40 19.65
N ALA A 551 -26.16 4.16 19.19
CA ALA A 551 -26.16 2.97 20.03
C ALA A 551 -25.71 1.75 19.22
N VAL A 552 -25.33 0.68 19.93
CA VAL A 552 -25.17 -0.65 19.33
C VAL A 552 -26.52 -1.15 18.82
N ASN A 553 -26.50 -2.02 17.81
CA ASN A 553 -27.69 -2.66 17.28
C ASN A 553 -28.38 -3.52 18.34
N THR A 554 -29.71 -3.39 18.45
CA THR A 554 -30.52 -4.25 19.30
C THR A 554 -30.52 -5.68 18.76
N VAL A 555 -30.45 -6.67 19.66
CA VAL A 555 -30.59 -8.08 19.31
C VAL A 555 -32.03 -8.34 18.81
N PRO A 556 -32.23 -8.89 17.60
CA PRO A 556 -33.56 -9.17 17.08
C PRO A 556 -34.27 -10.25 17.90
N VAL A 557 -35.57 -10.06 18.14
CA VAL A 557 -36.41 -11.00 18.89
C VAL A 557 -37.05 -12.01 17.94
N TYR A 558 -36.86 -13.29 18.22
CA TYR A 558 -37.43 -14.40 17.45
C TYR A 558 -38.55 -15.07 18.25
N GLN A 559 -39.60 -15.50 17.54
CA GLN A 559 -40.60 -16.41 18.10
C GLN A 559 -39.99 -17.81 18.23
N LYS A 560 -40.39 -18.60 19.23
CA LYS A 560 -39.85 -19.95 19.51
C LYS A 560 -39.75 -20.84 18.26
N ASN A 561 -40.75 -20.78 17.38
CA ASN A 561 -40.84 -21.61 16.18
C ASN A 561 -40.03 -21.06 14.98
N ASN A 562 -39.37 -19.91 15.11
CA ASN A 562 -38.56 -19.35 14.04
C ASN A 562 -37.12 -19.90 14.13
N PRO A 563 -36.61 -20.60 13.10
CA PRO A 563 -35.26 -21.13 13.14
C PRO A 563 -34.23 -20.00 13.00
N TYR A 564 -33.16 -20.07 13.78
CA TYR A 564 -31.95 -19.27 13.56
C TYR A 564 -31.23 -19.77 12.32
N LYS A 565 -30.90 -18.87 11.39
CA LYS A 565 -30.27 -19.22 10.10
C LYS A 565 -28.81 -18.80 10.08
N ILE A 566 -27.94 -19.74 9.74
CA ILE A 566 -26.55 -19.49 9.43
C ILE A 566 -26.42 -19.51 7.91
N THR A 567 -26.02 -18.39 7.33
CA THR A 567 -25.93 -18.18 5.87
C THR A 567 -24.49 -17.95 5.41
N ASN A 568 -23.51 -18.38 6.21
CA ASN A 568 -22.10 -18.28 5.89
C ASN A 568 -21.64 -19.44 5.02
N THR A 569 -20.94 -19.14 3.93
CA THR A 569 -20.47 -20.15 2.97
C THR A 569 -19.60 -21.20 3.67
N GLY A 570 -19.93 -22.48 3.48
CA GLY A 570 -19.25 -23.61 4.10
C GLY A 570 -19.82 -24.02 5.47
N LYS A 571 -20.79 -23.27 6.00
CA LYS A 571 -21.46 -23.51 7.29
C LYS A 571 -22.98 -23.26 7.24
N HIS A 572 -23.61 -23.28 6.07
CA HIS A 572 -25.05 -23.08 5.92
C HIS A 572 -25.83 -24.06 6.79
N ALA A 573 -26.65 -23.55 7.70
CA ALA A 573 -27.45 -24.38 8.59
C ALA A 573 -28.69 -23.65 9.12
N THR A 574 -29.67 -24.42 9.59
CA THR A 574 -30.79 -23.91 10.39
C THR A 574 -30.72 -24.51 11.79
N VAL A 575 -30.88 -23.69 12.81
CA VAL A 575 -30.92 -24.09 14.22
C VAL A 575 -32.32 -23.79 14.75
N GLN A 576 -33.05 -24.84 15.13
CA GLN A 576 -34.41 -24.73 15.65
C GLN A 576 -34.44 -25.12 17.12
N LEU A 577 -34.91 -24.24 18.00
CA LEU A 577 -35.24 -24.59 19.39
C LEU A 577 -36.49 -25.48 19.38
N ILE A 578 -36.38 -26.70 19.88
CA ILE A 578 -37.52 -27.64 19.93
C ILE A 578 -38.01 -27.91 21.35
N ARG A 579 -37.13 -27.76 22.35
CA ARG A 579 -37.46 -27.98 23.76
C ARG A 579 -36.62 -27.07 24.65
N ASN A 580 -37.22 -26.59 25.72
CA ASN A 580 -36.52 -25.93 26.83
C ASN A 580 -37.28 -26.18 28.13
N SER A 581 -36.56 -26.21 29.26
CA SER A 581 -37.16 -26.32 30.59
C SER A 581 -36.18 -25.84 31.67
N ILE A 582 -36.71 -25.52 32.84
CA ILE A 582 -35.91 -25.29 34.05
C ILE A 582 -36.15 -26.45 35.00
N LEU A 583 -35.08 -27.18 35.27
CA LEU A 583 -35.06 -28.37 36.11
C LEU A 583 -34.69 -27.94 37.53
N LYS A 584 -35.39 -28.49 38.54
CA LYS A 584 -35.06 -28.26 39.95
C LYS A 584 -34.39 -29.51 40.52
N ASN A 585 -33.24 -29.31 41.14
CA ASN A 585 -32.56 -30.27 42.00
C ASN A 585 -32.77 -29.85 43.48
N ASP A 586 -32.40 -30.73 44.42
CA ASP A 586 -32.56 -30.48 45.86
C ASP A 586 -31.85 -29.20 46.35
N SER A 587 -30.84 -28.71 45.62
CA SER A 587 -30.03 -27.55 46.00
C SER A 587 -29.75 -26.53 44.87
N SER A 588 -30.22 -26.76 43.64
CA SER A 588 -29.94 -25.87 42.49
C SER A 588 -31.00 -25.98 41.39
N SER A 589 -31.05 -25.00 40.48
CA SER A 589 -31.86 -25.09 39.26
C SER A 589 -30.94 -25.15 38.03
N VAL A 590 -31.34 -25.90 37.02
CA VAL A 590 -30.59 -26.07 35.76
C VAL A 590 -31.50 -25.74 34.60
N PHE A 591 -31.10 -24.79 33.75
CA PHE A 591 -31.74 -24.60 32.46
C PHE A 591 -31.27 -25.70 31.50
N TYR A 592 -32.21 -26.25 30.75
CA TYR A 592 -31.96 -27.27 29.74
C TYR A 592 -32.70 -26.91 28.44
N ALA A 593 -32.06 -27.12 27.29
CA ALA A 593 -32.66 -26.91 25.98
C ALA A 593 -32.13 -27.88 24.93
N GLU A 594 -32.96 -28.17 23.92
CA GLU A 594 -32.63 -29.00 22.77
C GLU A 594 -32.84 -28.22 21.47
N PHE A 595 -31.86 -28.33 20.58
CA PHE A 595 -31.87 -27.70 19.27
C PHE A 595 -31.73 -28.73 18.17
N VAL A 596 -32.50 -28.58 17.09
CA VAL A 596 -32.26 -29.32 15.85
C VAL A 596 -31.43 -28.45 14.93
N ILE A 597 -30.20 -28.88 14.66
CA ILE A 597 -29.33 -28.22 13.68
C ILE A 597 -29.37 -29.04 12.40
N GLN A 598 -29.83 -28.42 11.31
CA GLN A 598 -29.86 -29.06 10.00
C GLN A 598 -28.80 -28.47 9.08
N ASN A 599 -27.93 -29.31 8.52
CA ASN A 599 -26.95 -28.90 7.53
C ASN A 599 -27.66 -28.52 6.21
N LYS A 600 -27.42 -27.31 5.73
CA LYS A 600 -27.95 -26.79 4.45
C LYS A 600 -26.87 -26.61 3.38
N GLU A 601 -25.65 -27.08 3.64
CA GLU A 601 -24.61 -27.20 2.62
C GLU A 601 -24.94 -28.29 1.60
N SER A 602 -24.41 -28.13 0.39
CA SER A 602 -24.52 -29.13 -0.69
C SER A 602 -23.63 -30.34 -0.47
N ARG A 603 -22.71 -30.29 0.49
CA ARG A 603 -21.73 -31.33 0.81
C ARG A 603 -21.65 -31.58 2.32
N LEU A 604 -20.97 -32.67 2.68
CA LEU A 604 -20.58 -33.00 4.04
C LEU A 604 -19.78 -31.82 4.67
N ALA A 605 -20.27 -31.24 5.76
CA ALA A 605 -19.70 -30.02 6.34
C ALA A 605 -19.59 -30.09 7.87
N ASN A 606 -18.66 -29.32 8.44
CA ASN A 606 -18.65 -29.05 9.87
C ASN A 606 -19.73 -27.99 10.17
N LEU A 607 -20.49 -28.17 11.23
CA LEU A 607 -21.45 -27.14 11.67
C LEU A 607 -20.71 -25.99 12.37
N ALA A 608 -21.25 -24.79 12.29
CA ALA A 608 -20.76 -23.69 13.12
C ALA A 608 -20.94 -24.02 14.61
N LYS A 609 -19.96 -23.68 15.45
CA LYS A 609 -20.11 -23.74 16.90
C LYS A 609 -21.21 -22.76 17.30
N LEU A 610 -22.05 -23.15 18.26
CA LEU A 610 -23.08 -22.29 18.82
C LEU A 610 -22.64 -21.75 20.18
N GLY A 611 -23.09 -20.55 20.50
CA GLY A 611 -22.92 -19.94 21.81
C GLY A 611 -24.21 -19.25 22.22
N ALA A 612 -24.52 -19.29 23.52
CA ALA A 612 -25.74 -18.70 24.04
C ALA A 612 -25.60 -18.24 25.48
N TYR A 613 -26.50 -17.36 25.90
CA TYR A 613 -26.69 -16.95 27.28
C TYR A 613 -28.16 -16.70 27.58
N LEU A 614 -28.54 -16.84 28.85
CA LEU A 614 -29.82 -16.40 29.36
C LEU A 614 -29.68 -14.98 29.92
N LYS A 615 -30.73 -14.18 29.79
CA LYS A 615 -30.86 -12.89 30.46
C LYS A 615 -32.24 -12.75 31.07
N ASP A 616 -32.30 -12.61 32.39
CA ASP A 616 -33.57 -12.38 33.08
C ASP A 616 -34.02 -10.90 33.01
N LYS A 617 -35.20 -10.59 33.54
CA LYS A 617 -35.73 -9.21 33.57
C LYS A 617 -34.91 -8.24 34.43
N ASN A 618 -34.10 -8.75 35.37
CA ASN A 618 -33.22 -7.94 36.22
C ASN A 618 -31.86 -7.66 35.53
N GLY A 619 -31.64 -8.26 34.36
CA GLY A 619 -30.39 -8.15 33.61
C GLY A 619 -29.32 -9.13 34.07
N GLN A 620 -29.64 -10.12 34.92
CA GLN A 620 -28.73 -11.19 35.29
C GLN A 620 -28.46 -12.09 34.08
N ILE A 621 -27.17 -12.31 33.79
CA ILE A 621 -26.71 -13.06 32.62
C ILE A 621 -26.16 -14.40 33.08
N VAL A 622 -26.54 -15.48 32.40
CA VAL A 622 -26.04 -16.84 32.67
C VAL A 622 -25.58 -17.47 31.35
N PRO A 623 -24.29 -17.80 31.18
CA PRO A 623 -23.79 -18.45 29.96
C PRO A 623 -24.34 -19.87 29.82
N ILE A 624 -24.56 -20.31 28.58
CA ILE A 624 -25.05 -21.66 28.26
C ILE A 624 -23.91 -22.48 27.65
N THR A 625 -23.80 -23.72 28.11
CA THR A 625 -22.91 -24.74 27.54
C THR A 625 -23.68 -25.58 26.52
N PHE A 626 -23.06 -25.85 25.36
CA PHE A 626 -23.59 -26.77 24.36
C PHE A 626 -22.84 -28.10 24.40
N ALA A 627 -23.52 -29.19 24.06
CA ALA A 627 -22.87 -30.48 23.88
C ALA A 627 -21.85 -30.42 22.74
N THR A 628 -20.75 -31.16 22.87
CA THR A 628 -19.68 -31.14 21.86
C THR A 628 -20.01 -32.09 20.71
N MET A 629 -19.72 -31.67 19.48
CA MET A 629 -19.83 -32.51 18.29
C MET A 629 -18.65 -32.22 17.36
N LYS A 630 -18.00 -33.28 16.88
CA LYS A 630 -16.79 -33.21 16.03
C LYS A 630 -17.02 -33.75 14.63
N ASP A 631 -18.09 -34.51 14.44
CA ASP A 631 -18.39 -35.17 13.18
C ASP A 631 -18.88 -34.17 12.13
N LYS A 632 -18.62 -34.49 10.87
CA LYS A 632 -19.22 -33.75 9.76
C LYS A 632 -20.62 -34.27 9.51
N VAL A 633 -21.53 -33.37 9.14
CA VAL A 633 -22.94 -33.69 8.91
C VAL A 633 -23.22 -33.69 7.41
N MET A 634 -23.89 -34.74 6.92
CA MET A 634 -24.27 -34.85 5.51
C MET A 634 -25.24 -33.73 5.08
N PRO A 635 -25.36 -33.42 3.78
CA PRO A 635 -26.37 -32.48 3.29
C PRO A 635 -27.76 -32.83 3.79
N ASN A 636 -28.52 -31.85 4.31
CA ASN A 636 -29.82 -32.00 4.97
C ASN A 636 -29.83 -32.86 6.24
N GLY A 637 -28.69 -33.37 6.68
CA GLY A 637 -28.58 -34.14 7.91
C GLY A 637 -28.91 -33.29 9.13
N LYS A 638 -29.49 -33.92 10.15
CA LYS A 638 -30.01 -33.30 11.36
C LYS A 638 -29.23 -33.77 12.59
N VAL A 639 -28.88 -32.81 13.44
CA VAL A 639 -28.25 -33.05 14.73
C VAL A 639 -29.18 -32.58 15.83
N LEU A 640 -29.50 -33.45 16.77
CA LEU A 640 -30.12 -33.07 18.04
C LEU A 640 -29.02 -32.62 19.01
N MET A 641 -29.01 -31.33 19.36
CA MET A 641 -27.97 -30.69 20.16
C MET A 641 -28.52 -30.26 21.51
N SER A 642 -27.96 -30.80 22.60
CA SER A 642 -28.33 -30.44 23.96
C SER A 642 -27.55 -29.22 24.46
N ALA A 643 -28.20 -28.37 25.25
CA ALA A 643 -27.59 -27.21 25.88
C ALA A 643 -28.08 -27.02 27.32
N TRP A 644 -27.20 -26.55 28.22
CA TRP A 644 -27.54 -26.42 29.63
C TRP A 644 -26.80 -25.27 30.33
N ALA A 645 -27.35 -24.82 31.46
CA ALA A 645 -26.72 -23.84 32.34
C ALA A 645 -27.17 -24.03 33.80
N ALA A 646 -26.25 -23.91 34.75
CA ALA A 646 -26.61 -23.83 36.18
C ALA A 646 -27.15 -22.43 36.49
N LEU A 647 -28.34 -22.35 37.07
CA LEU A 647 -29.00 -21.09 37.40
C LEU A 647 -28.67 -20.68 38.86
N PRO A 648 -28.21 -19.44 39.08
CA PRO A 648 -28.06 -18.91 40.42
C PRO A 648 -29.42 -18.72 41.10
N SER A 649 -29.44 -18.75 42.44
CA SER A 649 -30.69 -18.65 43.23
C SER A 649 -31.48 -17.36 43.00
N GLY A 650 -30.82 -16.28 42.55
CA GLY A 650 -31.43 -14.99 42.25
C GLY A 650 -31.99 -14.84 40.83
N PHE A 651 -31.82 -15.84 39.96
CA PHE A 651 -32.25 -15.74 38.56
C PHE A 651 -33.77 -15.77 38.44
N ASP A 652 -34.36 -14.75 37.80
CA ASP A 652 -35.80 -14.69 37.64
C ASP A 652 -36.30 -15.64 36.52
N GLN A 653 -37.05 -16.66 36.93
CA GLN A 653 -37.55 -17.73 36.05
C GLN A 653 -38.94 -17.41 35.44
N THR A 654 -39.55 -16.26 35.76
CA THR A 654 -40.91 -15.93 35.28
C THR A 654 -40.91 -15.48 33.81
N ALA A 655 -39.89 -14.72 33.42
CA ALA A 655 -39.65 -14.27 32.05
C ALA A 655 -38.16 -14.02 31.84
N TYR A 656 -37.58 -14.63 30.82
CA TYR A 656 -36.16 -14.52 30.49
C TYR A 656 -35.92 -14.73 28.99
N GLY A 657 -34.90 -14.10 28.44
CA GLY A 657 -34.49 -14.28 27.04
C GLY A 657 -33.39 -15.30 26.90
N LEU A 658 -33.49 -16.18 25.90
CA LEU A 658 -32.41 -17.02 25.41
C LEU A 658 -31.76 -16.35 24.20
N PHE A 659 -30.55 -15.85 24.39
CA PHE A 659 -29.76 -15.19 23.36
C PHE A 659 -28.81 -16.21 22.75
N ILE A 660 -29.00 -16.56 21.48
CA ILE A 660 -28.22 -17.59 20.78
C ILE A 660 -27.65 -17.04 19.48
N GLY A 661 -26.39 -17.40 19.20
CA GLY A 661 -25.71 -17.07 17.96
C GLY A 661 -24.59 -18.06 17.62
N GLN A 662 -23.82 -17.74 16.59
CA GLN A 662 -22.59 -18.47 16.32
C GLN A 662 -21.54 -18.12 17.38
N SER A 663 -20.68 -19.08 17.71
CA SER A 663 -19.56 -18.90 18.62
C SER A 663 -18.24 -18.88 17.86
N VAL A 664 -17.40 -17.91 18.19
CA VAL A 664 -16.03 -17.77 17.67
C VAL A 664 -15.07 -17.87 18.85
N GLU A 665 -14.22 -18.89 18.84
CA GLU A 665 -13.22 -19.09 19.90
C GLU A 665 -12.17 -17.98 19.86
N THR A 666 -11.83 -17.48 21.05
CA THR A 666 -10.72 -16.56 21.27
C THR A 666 -9.50 -17.35 21.74
N ALA A 667 -8.30 -16.88 21.37
CA ALA A 667 -7.09 -17.34 22.05
C ALA A 667 -7.23 -17.08 23.56
N PRO A 668 -6.80 -18.00 24.44
CA PRO A 668 -6.88 -17.80 25.89
C PRO A 668 -6.19 -16.49 26.29
N ALA A 669 -6.80 -15.73 27.20
CA ALA A 669 -6.13 -14.59 27.82
C ALA A 669 -4.84 -15.07 28.53
N GLN A 670 -3.83 -14.21 28.64
CA GLN A 670 -2.60 -14.55 29.39
C GLN A 670 -2.97 -14.99 30.82
N GLY A 671 -2.71 -16.25 31.15
CA GLY A 671 -3.03 -16.85 32.46
C GLY A 671 -4.32 -17.66 32.53
N ALA A 672 -5.15 -17.68 31.48
CA ALA A 672 -6.35 -18.51 31.41
C ALA A 672 -6.08 -19.86 30.71
N THR A 673 -6.57 -20.96 31.28
CA THR A 673 -6.45 -22.32 30.71
C THR A 673 -7.58 -22.69 29.76
N THR A 674 -8.65 -21.90 29.71
CA THR A 674 -9.86 -22.13 28.89
C THR A 674 -10.00 -21.05 27.83
N ALA A 675 -10.17 -21.49 26.57
CA ALA A 675 -10.54 -20.60 25.48
C ALA A 675 -11.93 -20.00 25.75
N GLN A 676 -12.04 -18.68 25.71
CA GLN A 676 -13.35 -18.03 25.76
C GLN A 676 -13.95 -18.00 24.35
N SER A 677 -15.24 -17.67 24.26
CA SER A 677 -15.99 -17.72 23.00
C SER A 677 -16.83 -16.47 22.84
N VAL A 678 -16.65 -15.76 21.73
CA VAL A 678 -17.44 -14.59 21.37
C VAL A 678 -18.71 -15.04 20.67
N ILE A 679 -19.87 -14.63 21.19
CA ILE A 679 -21.15 -14.86 20.52
C ILE A 679 -21.36 -13.77 19.48
N ILE A 680 -21.70 -14.17 18.26
CA ILE A 680 -21.91 -13.27 17.12
C ILE A 680 -23.27 -13.50 16.47
N LYS A 681 -23.82 -12.44 15.87
CA LYS A 681 -25.14 -12.44 15.23
C LYS A 681 -26.21 -13.10 16.12
N PRO A 682 -26.33 -12.72 17.40
CA PRO A 682 -27.29 -13.37 18.28
C PRO A 682 -28.72 -13.00 17.87
N VAL A 683 -29.65 -13.88 18.20
CA VAL A 683 -31.09 -13.64 18.23
C VAL A 683 -31.60 -13.94 19.64
N ASN A 684 -32.70 -13.30 20.03
CA ASN A 684 -33.30 -13.48 21.35
C ASN A 684 -34.63 -14.22 21.24
N TYR A 685 -34.70 -15.44 21.77
CA TYR A 685 -35.95 -16.15 22.00
C TYR A 685 -36.50 -15.76 23.37
N GLN A 686 -37.66 -15.10 23.40
CA GLN A 686 -38.32 -14.78 24.66
C GLN A 686 -38.93 -16.06 25.24
N LEU A 687 -38.45 -16.48 26.40
CA LEU A 687 -38.90 -17.66 27.12
C LEU A 687 -39.59 -17.23 28.42
N GLY A 688 -40.37 -18.16 29.00
CA GLY A 688 -41.04 -17.97 30.28
C GLY A 688 -40.99 -19.23 31.12
N LYS A 689 -41.85 -19.27 32.15
CA LYS A 689 -42.06 -20.47 32.96
C LYS A 689 -42.71 -21.57 32.11
N GLU A 690 -41.90 -22.40 31.45
CA GLU A 690 -42.35 -23.63 30.80
C GLU A 690 -42.17 -24.80 31.76
N GLU A 691 -43.27 -25.45 32.12
CA GLU A 691 -43.24 -26.69 32.88
C GLU A 691 -43.09 -27.87 31.92
N ALA A 692 -42.19 -28.82 32.25
CA ALA A 692 -42.03 -30.04 31.48
C ALA A 692 -43.36 -30.81 31.48
N THR A 693 -43.88 -31.14 30.30
CA THR A 693 -45.07 -31.99 30.17
C THR A 693 -44.72 -33.41 30.65
N THR A 694 -45.36 -33.86 31.73
CA THR A 694 -45.17 -35.21 32.26
C THR A 694 -46.19 -36.16 31.64
N ASN A 695 -45.72 -37.26 31.02
CA ASN A 695 -46.59 -38.31 30.50
C ASN A 695 -47.20 -39.12 31.66
N THR A 696 -48.52 -39.24 31.72
CA THR A 696 -49.22 -39.94 32.83
C THR A 696 -49.58 -41.39 32.53
N THR A 697 -49.38 -41.86 31.30
CA THR A 697 -49.76 -43.22 30.87
C THR A 697 -48.58 -44.19 30.87
N LEU A 698 -47.35 -43.64 30.86
CA LEU A 698 -46.09 -44.33 30.56
C LEU A 698 -46.07 -44.99 29.17
N GLN A 699 -46.85 -44.46 28.23
CA GLN A 699 -46.88 -44.89 26.83
C GLN A 699 -46.41 -43.74 25.95
N HIS A 700 -45.52 -44.00 25.00
CA HIS A 700 -44.87 -42.98 24.17
C HIS A 700 -44.27 -41.83 24.99
N VAL A 701 -43.44 -42.18 25.97
CA VAL A 701 -42.66 -41.24 26.77
C VAL A 701 -41.45 -40.82 25.95
N SER A 702 -41.53 -39.69 25.26
CA SER A 702 -40.45 -39.17 24.43
C SER A 702 -39.45 -38.35 25.26
N PHE A 703 -38.16 -38.63 25.10
CA PHE A 703 -37.05 -37.89 25.72
C PHE A 703 -35.76 -38.03 24.90
N ALA A 704 -34.97 -36.95 24.79
CA ALA A 704 -33.83 -36.88 23.89
C ALA A 704 -34.18 -37.42 22.48
N SER A 705 -33.49 -38.47 22.02
CA SER A 705 -33.78 -39.16 20.76
C SER A 705 -34.47 -40.52 20.96
N TYR A 706 -35.23 -40.72 22.03
CA TYR A 706 -35.84 -42.01 22.37
C TYR A 706 -37.34 -41.87 22.68
N ASP A 707 -38.07 -42.94 22.40
CA ASP A 707 -39.46 -43.14 22.83
C ASP A 707 -39.54 -44.40 23.69
N LEU A 708 -40.03 -44.25 24.92
CA LEU A 708 -40.16 -45.34 25.89
C LEU A 708 -41.63 -45.58 26.23
N SER A 709 -42.05 -46.83 26.13
CA SER A 709 -43.35 -47.29 26.63
C SER A 709 -43.13 -48.39 27.67
N ILE A 710 -43.76 -48.25 28.84
CA ILE A 710 -43.73 -49.22 29.93
C ILE A 710 -45.12 -49.81 30.13
N GLN A 711 -45.21 -51.14 30.10
CA GLN A 711 -46.44 -51.90 30.29
C GLN A 711 -46.24 -53.03 31.31
N LYS A 712 -47.34 -53.55 31.85
CA LYS A 712 -47.36 -54.65 32.83
C LYS A 712 -46.42 -54.43 34.03
N ALA A 713 -46.23 -53.17 34.43
CA ALA A 713 -45.40 -52.83 35.58
C ALA A 713 -46.09 -53.27 36.87
N ARG A 714 -45.42 -54.13 37.65
CA ARG A 714 -45.87 -54.63 38.95
C ARG A 714 -44.72 -54.69 39.95
N ALA A 715 -44.99 -54.30 41.18
CA ALA A 715 -44.03 -54.39 42.29
C ALA A 715 -44.35 -55.59 43.20
N GLU A 716 -43.30 -56.31 43.58
CA GLU A 716 -43.32 -57.47 44.47
C GLU A 716 -42.21 -57.32 45.52
N LEU A 717 -42.33 -58.00 46.66
CA LEU A 717 -41.23 -58.09 47.62
C LEU A 717 -40.18 -59.08 47.10
N GLN A 718 -38.91 -58.69 47.17
CA GLN A 718 -37.80 -59.59 46.87
C GLN A 718 -37.57 -60.51 48.07
N VAL A 719 -38.02 -61.75 47.98
CA VAL A 719 -37.91 -62.76 49.04
C VAL A 719 -36.86 -63.80 48.68
N ASN A 720 -35.92 -64.05 49.60
CA ASN A 720 -34.93 -65.12 49.53
C ASN A 720 -35.15 -66.13 50.67
N GLY A 721 -35.00 -67.43 50.40
CA GLY A 721 -35.12 -68.48 51.41
C GLY A 721 -36.50 -68.59 52.10
N GLY A 722 -37.58 -68.10 51.48
CA GLY A 722 -38.96 -68.24 51.93
C GLY A 722 -39.50 -67.14 52.86
N PHE A 723 -38.65 -66.47 53.64
CA PHE A 723 -39.07 -65.42 54.58
C PHE A 723 -38.15 -64.18 54.66
N ASN A 724 -36.95 -64.22 54.09
CA ASN A 724 -36.04 -63.06 54.15
C ASN A 724 -36.39 -62.07 53.04
N VAL A 725 -36.91 -60.90 53.40
CA VAL A 725 -37.15 -59.81 52.44
C VAL A 725 -35.87 -58.99 52.29
N GLU A 726 -35.34 -59.00 51.07
CA GLU A 726 -34.08 -58.33 50.72
C GLU A 726 -34.30 -57.00 49.98
N GLY A 727 -35.56 -56.65 49.67
CA GLY A 727 -35.89 -55.42 48.94
C GLY A 727 -37.20 -55.46 48.17
N ILE A 728 -37.29 -54.63 47.14
CA ILE A 728 -38.41 -54.58 46.19
C ILE A 728 -37.94 -55.04 44.81
N GLN A 729 -38.75 -55.88 44.17
CA GLN A 729 -38.58 -56.28 42.79
C GLN A 729 -39.69 -55.65 41.94
N LEU A 730 -39.31 -54.82 40.96
CA LEU A 730 -40.22 -54.24 39.98
C LEU A 730 -40.08 -54.97 38.65
N LYS A 731 -41.13 -55.70 38.25
CA LYS A 731 -41.21 -56.41 36.97
C LYS A 731 -42.05 -55.61 35.98
N MET A 732 -41.56 -55.45 34.76
CA MET A 732 -42.28 -54.75 33.69
C MET A 732 -41.88 -55.29 32.31
N GLU A 733 -42.64 -54.90 31.29
CA GLU A 733 -42.23 -54.97 29.89
C GLU A 733 -42.03 -53.55 29.38
N TYR A 734 -40.96 -53.31 28.63
CA TYR A 734 -40.73 -52.01 28.01
C TYR A 734 -40.50 -52.12 26.50
N THR A 735 -40.92 -51.10 25.78
CA THR A 735 -40.56 -50.87 24.38
C THR A 735 -39.73 -49.59 24.33
N LEU A 736 -38.52 -49.68 23.79
CA LEU A 736 -37.62 -48.55 23.59
C LEU A 736 -37.26 -48.48 22.11
N SER A 737 -37.55 -47.35 21.48
CA SER A 737 -37.14 -47.07 20.10
C SER A 737 -36.35 -45.77 20.03
N LYS A 738 -35.33 -45.73 19.18
CA LYS A 738 -34.60 -44.52 18.86
C LYS A 738 -35.28 -43.77 17.72
N ASP A 739 -35.39 -42.45 17.86
CA ASP A 739 -35.86 -41.56 16.82
C ASP A 739 -34.80 -41.43 15.72
N THR A 740 -35.12 -41.96 14.55
CA THR A 740 -34.23 -42.00 13.38
C THR A 740 -34.26 -40.72 12.56
N GLN A 741 -35.02 -39.69 12.97
CA GLN A 741 -35.01 -38.41 12.28
C GLN A 741 -33.71 -37.62 12.46
N TYR A 742 -32.87 -38.01 13.42
CA TYR A 742 -31.59 -37.38 13.73
C TYR A 742 -30.43 -38.30 13.33
N ASP A 743 -29.50 -37.79 12.52
CA ASP A 743 -28.29 -38.53 12.16
C ASP A 743 -27.30 -38.57 13.32
N PHE A 744 -27.28 -37.51 14.15
CA PHE A 744 -26.42 -37.40 15.32
C PHE A 744 -27.20 -36.83 16.51
N VAL A 745 -26.81 -37.28 17.72
CA VAL A 745 -27.33 -36.78 18.99
C VAL A 745 -26.13 -36.36 19.83
N ALA A 746 -26.03 -35.08 20.11
CA ALA A 746 -24.96 -34.49 20.91
C ALA A 746 -25.48 -34.23 22.33
N GLY A 747 -24.94 -34.99 23.27
CA GLY A 747 -25.36 -35.02 24.68
C GLY A 747 -25.70 -36.44 25.12
N GLU A 748 -25.16 -36.86 26.26
CA GLU A 748 -25.41 -38.19 26.81
C GLU A 748 -26.57 -38.16 27.79
N HIS A 749 -27.62 -38.91 27.46
CA HIS A 749 -28.82 -39.06 28.28
C HIS A 749 -28.86 -40.44 28.93
N LYS A 750 -29.38 -40.48 30.16
CA LYS A 750 -29.71 -41.70 30.89
C LYS A 750 -31.19 -41.69 31.23
N VAL A 751 -31.76 -42.85 31.51
CA VAL A 751 -33.12 -42.95 32.02
C VAL A 751 -33.09 -43.47 33.45
N MET A 752 -33.81 -42.82 34.36
CA MET A 752 -33.94 -43.26 35.75
C MET A 752 -35.38 -43.62 36.05
N LEU A 753 -35.57 -44.82 36.57
CA LEU A 753 -36.84 -45.26 37.14
C LEU A 753 -36.82 -44.98 38.63
N GLU A 754 -37.90 -44.39 39.14
CA GLU A 754 -38.08 -44.12 40.56
C GLU A 754 -39.41 -44.72 41.02
N PHE A 755 -39.31 -45.54 42.06
CA PHE A 755 -40.42 -46.12 42.77
C PHE A 755 -40.67 -45.29 44.03
N ILE A 756 -41.91 -44.84 44.24
CA ILE A 756 -42.34 -44.18 45.48
C ILE A 756 -43.54 -44.94 46.04
N ASN A 757 -43.45 -45.48 47.25
CA ASN A 757 -44.63 -46.04 47.91
C ASN A 757 -45.61 -44.91 48.30
N ASN A 758 -46.92 -45.08 48.09
CA ASN A 758 -47.90 -44.00 48.33
C ASN A 758 -48.49 -44.01 49.75
N ASP A 759 -47.75 -44.50 50.75
CA ASP A 759 -48.13 -44.42 52.16
C ASP A 759 -47.55 -43.16 52.84
N ASN A 760 -47.70 -43.08 54.16
CA ASN A 760 -47.18 -41.94 54.94
C ASN A 760 -45.64 -41.88 54.99
N LYS A 761 -44.94 -42.99 54.78
CA LYS A 761 -43.47 -43.05 54.85
C LYS A 761 -42.79 -42.72 53.51
N LYS A 762 -43.49 -42.92 52.39
CA LYS A 762 -43.00 -42.56 51.04
C LYS A 762 -41.62 -43.13 50.72
N ALA A 763 -41.39 -44.40 51.05
CA ALA A 763 -40.16 -45.10 50.71
C ALA A 763 -39.87 -44.92 49.21
N THR A 764 -38.68 -44.38 48.88
CA THR A 764 -38.29 -44.00 47.52
C THR A 764 -37.05 -44.77 47.10
N TYR A 765 -37.12 -45.44 45.95
CA TYR A 765 -36.01 -46.20 45.37
C TYR A 765 -35.79 -45.79 43.93
N THR A 766 -34.53 -45.70 43.50
CA THR A 766 -34.18 -45.28 42.14
C THR A 766 -33.22 -46.25 41.47
N LYS A 767 -33.35 -46.40 40.15
CA LYS A 767 -32.40 -47.15 39.31
C LYS A 767 -32.16 -46.37 38.03
N THR A 768 -30.90 -46.13 37.69
CA THR A 768 -30.50 -45.43 36.46
C THR A 768 -29.96 -46.42 35.44
N PHE A 769 -30.37 -46.26 34.19
CA PHE A 769 -29.94 -47.05 33.04
C PHE A 769 -29.27 -46.17 32.00
N ASN A 770 -28.21 -46.70 31.39
CA ASN A 770 -27.62 -46.16 30.17
C ASN A 770 -28.49 -46.56 28.97
N LEU A 771 -28.46 -45.75 27.92
CA LEU A 771 -29.19 -46.00 26.66
C LEU A 771 -28.26 -46.50 25.54
N MET A 772 -26.94 -46.39 25.74
CA MET A 772 -25.92 -46.91 24.82
C MET A 772 -24.78 -47.54 25.64
N ALA A 773 -24.09 -48.51 25.05
CA ALA A 773 -22.90 -49.08 25.65
C ALA A 773 -21.76 -48.06 25.60
N VAL A 774 -21.26 -47.64 26.75
CA VAL A 774 -20.12 -46.72 26.88
C VAL A 774 -18.98 -47.46 27.56
N GLU A 775 -17.80 -47.43 26.95
CA GLU A 775 -16.61 -48.09 27.47
C GLU A 775 -16.22 -47.48 28.83
N GLY A 776 -16.16 -48.30 29.87
CA GLY A 776 -15.88 -47.86 31.24
C GLY A 776 -17.07 -47.31 32.04
N ALA A 777 -18.28 -47.23 31.46
CA ALA A 777 -19.46 -46.78 32.21
C ALA A 777 -19.98 -47.87 33.17
N GLN A 778 -20.19 -47.50 34.43
CA GLN A 778 -20.90 -48.33 35.39
C GLN A 778 -22.40 -47.98 35.35
N GLY A 779 -23.22 -48.93 34.91
CA GLY A 779 -24.68 -48.80 34.85
C GLY A 779 -25.32 -49.84 33.93
N GLU A 780 -26.50 -50.31 34.28
CA GLU A 780 -27.26 -51.27 33.46
C GLU A 780 -27.73 -50.59 32.16
N LEU A 781 -27.75 -51.35 31.05
CA LEU A 781 -28.12 -50.85 29.72
C LEU A 781 -29.55 -51.24 29.39
N LEU A 782 -30.42 -50.28 29.05
CA LEU A 782 -31.67 -50.59 28.37
C LEU A 782 -31.40 -50.72 26.87
N LYS A 783 -31.76 -51.87 26.30
CA LYS A 783 -31.62 -52.16 24.88
C LYS A 783 -32.86 -51.70 24.12
N GLU A 784 -32.67 -51.24 22.88
CA GLU A 784 -33.77 -51.00 21.94
C GLU A 784 -34.51 -52.31 21.61
N GLY A 785 -35.83 -52.21 21.41
CA GLY A 785 -36.69 -53.32 21.04
C GLY A 785 -38.09 -53.20 21.64
N THR A 786 -38.92 -54.22 21.37
CA THR A 786 -40.36 -54.20 21.70
C THR A 786 -40.68 -55.23 22.79
N ALA A 787 -41.46 -54.82 23.78
CA ALA A 787 -41.95 -55.66 24.88
C ALA A 787 -40.85 -56.49 25.58
N ILE A 788 -39.69 -55.87 25.80
CA ILE A 788 -38.55 -56.48 26.48
C ILE A 788 -38.88 -56.61 27.97
N PRO A 789 -38.82 -57.82 28.56
CA PRO A 789 -39.01 -57.99 29.99
C PRO A 789 -37.85 -57.36 30.76
N LEU A 790 -38.16 -56.54 31.76
CA LEU A 790 -37.20 -55.90 32.66
C LEU A 790 -37.57 -56.20 34.11
N THR A 791 -36.57 -56.63 34.87
CA THR A 791 -36.65 -56.77 36.33
C THR A 791 -35.70 -55.79 36.96
N VAL A 792 -36.23 -54.87 37.77
CA VAL A 792 -35.44 -53.90 38.53
C VAL A 792 -35.44 -54.33 39.99
N LEU A 793 -34.25 -54.51 40.55
CA LEU A 793 -34.07 -54.87 41.96
C LEU A 793 -33.64 -53.64 42.76
N PHE A 794 -34.42 -53.34 43.80
CA PHE A 794 -34.11 -52.32 44.79
C PHE A 794 -33.76 -53.03 46.10
N ASN A 795 -32.48 -53.35 46.28
CA ASN A 795 -32.00 -54.07 47.47
C ASN A 795 -32.07 -53.15 48.70
N ASP A 796 -32.83 -53.57 49.71
CA ASP A 796 -32.96 -52.93 51.01
C ASP A 796 -33.51 -53.94 52.04
N THR A 797 -32.62 -54.49 52.87
CA THR A 797 -32.98 -55.47 53.93
C THR A 797 -33.89 -54.89 55.01
N GLN A 798 -34.09 -53.57 55.05
CA GLN A 798 -34.96 -52.88 56.02
C GLN A 798 -36.28 -52.42 55.38
N VAL A 799 -36.60 -52.82 54.14
CA VAL A 799 -37.76 -52.31 53.39
C VAL A 799 -39.09 -52.49 54.13
N GLN A 800 -39.28 -53.59 54.87
CA GLN A 800 -40.49 -53.84 55.66
C GLN A 800 -40.70 -52.81 56.79
N SER A 801 -39.63 -52.17 57.26
CA SER A 801 -39.72 -51.08 58.25
C SER A 801 -40.03 -49.73 57.61
N GLN A 802 -39.84 -49.60 56.29
CA GLN A 802 -39.99 -48.34 55.55
C GLN A 802 -41.34 -48.21 54.85
N ILE A 803 -42.12 -49.29 54.78
CA ILE A 803 -43.46 -49.33 54.16
C ILE A 803 -44.48 -49.79 55.21
N ASN A 804 -45.54 -49.01 55.40
CA ASN A 804 -46.66 -49.34 56.27
C ASN A 804 -47.75 -50.10 55.50
N ASP A 805 -48.09 -49.61 54.31
CA ASP A 805 -49.20 -50.11 53.49
C ASP A 805 -48.73 -50.42 52.07
N TYR A 806 -49.18 -51.56 51.54
CA TYR A 806 -48.88 -52.04 50.19
C TYR A 806 -50.09 -51.86 49.26
N ASP A 807 -50.68 -50.67 49.22
CA ASP A 807 -51.88 -50.39 48.39
C ASP A 807 -51.51 -49.94 46.98
N SER A 808 -50.71 -48.87 46.89
CA SER A 808 -50.29 -48.30 45.62
C SER A 808 -48.89 -47.69 45.69
N TYR A 809 -48.25 -47.57 44.54
CA TYR A 809 -46.98 -46.91 44.35
C TYR A 809 -47.03 -45.99 43.14
N THR A 810 -46.08 -45.06 43.04
CA THR A 810 -45.89 -44.21 41.88
C THR A 810 -44.59 -44.62 41.19
N LEU A 811 -44.68 -44.89 39.89
CA LEU A 811 -43.52 -45.10 39.03
C LEU A 811 -43.25 -43.82 38.24
N ASN A 812 -42.15 -43.16 38.57
CA ASN A 812 -41.63 -42.02 37.85
C ASN A 812 -40.53 -42.47 36.89
N VAL A 813 -40.53 -41.85 35.71
CA VAL A 813 -39.51 -42.00 34.67
C VAL A 813 -38.86 -40.65 34.48
N TYR A 814 -37.55 -40.60 34.67
CA TYR A 814 -36.76 -39.40 34.50
C TYR A 814 -35.79 -39.56 33.33
N ASP A 815 -35.71 -38.54 32.49
CA ASP A 815 -34.56 -38.31 31.63
C ASP A 815 -33.48 -37.62 32.48
N VAL A 816 -32.27 -38.17 32.49
CA VAL A 816 -31.17 -37.71 33.33
C VAL A 816 -30.04 -37.21 32.44
N PHE A 817 -29.71 -35.93 32.60
CA PHE A 817 -28.67 -35.23 31.84
C PHE A 817 -27.82 -34.39 32.78
N GLN A 818 -26.49 -34.56 32.76
CA GLN A 818 -25.54 -33.84 33.63
C GLN A 818 -25.96 -33.85 35.12
N ASN A 819 -26.45 -34.99 35.61
CA ASN A 819 -27.01 -35.21 36.96
C ASN A 819 -28.32 -34.45 37.28
N ALA A 820 -28.88 -33.68 36.35
CA ALA A 820 -30.22 -33.11 36.47
C ALA A 820 -31.27 -34.14 36.06
N LYS A 821 -32.43 -34.14 36.75
CA LYS A 821 -33.53 -35.08 36.51
C LYS A 821 -34.71 -34.34 35.88
N ILE A 822 -35.17 -34.80 34.71
CA ILE A 822 -36.34 -34.29 34.01
C ILE A 822 -37.45 -35.33 34.15
N LEU A 823 -38.53 -35.03 34.89
CA LEU A 823 -39.68 -35.94 34.98
C LEU A 823 -40.37 -35.99 33.62
N VAL A 824 -40.26 -37.13 32.92
CA VAL A 824 -40.84 -37.34 31.59
C VAL A 824 -42.05 -38.26 31.64
N GLY A 825 -42.15 -39.12 32.65
CA GLY A 825 -43.33 -39.95 32.89
C GLY A 825 -43.61 -40.15 34.38
N SER A 826 -44.88 -40.25 34.76
CA SER A 826 -45.31 -40.54 36.14
C SER A 826 -46.65 -41.24 36.14
N LYS A 827 -46.75 -42.43 36.74
CA LYS A 827 -48.02 -43.17 36.85
C LYS A 827 -48.18 -43.83 38.21
N LYS A 828 -49.37 -43.66 38.80
CA LYS A 828 -49.80 -44.38 39.99
C LYS A 828 -50.25 -45.80 39.58
N LEU A 829 -49.74 -46.80 40.29
CA LEU A 829 -49.96 -48.23 40.06
C LEU A 829 -50.30 -48.90 41.40
N SER A 830 -50.98 -50.05 41.35
CA SER A 830 -51.30 -50.83 42.56
C SER A 830 -50.26 -51.91 42.80
N TRP A 831 -50.04 -52.28 44.06
CA TRP A 831 -49.24 -53.44 44.40
C TRP A 831 -49.96 -54.75 44.04
N PHE A 832 -49.19 -55.82 43.79
CA PHE A 832 -49.67 -57.21 43.66
C PHE A 832 -50.79 -57.46 42.63
N VAL A 833 -50.87 -56.66 41.56
CA VAL A 833 -51.85 -56.89 40.49
C VAL A 833 -51.48 -58.16 39.71
N GLU A 834 -52.42 -59.11 39.58
CA GLU A 834 -52.31 -60.25 38.66
C GLU A 834 -52.26 -59.73 37.21
N GLY A 835 -51.27 -60.18 36.45
CA GLY A 835 -50.86 -59.59 35.17
C GLY A 835 -51.85 -59.71 34.02
#